data_AF-A0A7V6BD79-F1
#
_entry.id   AF-A0A7V6BD79-F1
#
_cell.length_a   1.000
_cell.length_b   1.000
_cell.length_c   1.000
_cell.angle_alpha   90.00
_cell.angle_beta   90.00
_cell.angle_gamma   90.00
#
_symmetry.space_group_name_H-M   'P 1'
#
loop_
_entity.id
_entity.type
_entity.pdbx_description
1 polymer ?
#
loop_
_entity_poly.entity_id
_entity_poly.type
_entity_poly.pdbx_seq_one_letter_code
_entity_poly.pdbx_strand_id
1 'polypeptide(L)'
;MIFMKTWVNLLISRTDFILLISFLNLSFFQNFAADIQSASTEISENGERFQYHVEKTETQNDFTILYLTYPSPVKSPIKENNTISARLFLPSDIKPDEPKRPAVISLPILNGDENLNTMVCAFLAKHGVPSIMFTLPYYGERGNKEIRKRMENEPELIIQAIEQTFADIKRTADLLRSRPEIDPQKVGITGISFGGILSASAAEMDEHFYKTALLLAGGDLLKIINHAKETRSLSQALDKLPQEKKTALQKKFAEIDPLTNASKLRARAANGRVLMLNAAQDEVIPRQCTERLAAEIGIQDKIIWFDGLGHYTVLAELPNALNILGNFFASDLPPSIAAKYSSNIQKNPPTPIETVTKLAREFLSFLVTEPEKGKTHYLNVELLATNKDGSTIPGSAQLIVGDSGRFSFTFKNLPEIGEGGFGFVPEYSWLATPKKLFIGDREPLDSTNAFAYVDPYYAMRTRAFAGSIMATLLVPDLVKKWVNAEYENSERQIIVIKPSDTAHMTGSIRLTLANDGETPRYFDFDFGNLRGRLNVYGWKKNIALPQNCFEPPQYTSKQEVSRTDLNKMIAALLNFVGEMLDQSTPDRLNTNNTLQLIGKAENGHGILCSLGPKKILIVDGTPEEMGNAHGSLLKDSAKRLVDRVFFGVGIADTFRSGDWFIDVMEEIYRRTSPYIPKRFIDECNSFADAAKLPRRDALYANLFPERFHCSGIAVKGRASLNGQILHARVLDYMRDIGIQNHAAVVVFIPEGKNAWMTLGYSGFIGTVTAMNEKGVAIGEMGGRGEGRWDGAPMSLMLRDVMERASTAEEAVNIIKNS
;
A
#
# COMPACT_ATOMS: atom_id res chain seq x y z
N MET A 1 6.34 15.26 -22.98
CA MET A 1 7.50 14.61 -22.33
C MET A 1 8.19 15.52 -21.31
N ILE A 2 8.60 16.75 -21.66
CA ILE A 2 9.13 17.74 -20.68
C ILE A 2 8.08 18.01 -19.59
N PHE A 3 6.87 18.43 -19.94
CA PHE A 3 5.76 18.66 -19.00
C PHE A 3 5.42 17.48 -18.06
N MET A 4 5.44 16.23 -18.54
CA MET A 4 5.26 15.05 -17.68
C MET A 4 6.47 14.84 -16.80
N LYS A 5 7.68 15.01 -17.33
CA LYS A 5 8.93 15.00 -16.56
C LYS A 5 8.95 16.12 -15.52
N THR A 6 8.27 17.24 -15.73
CA THR A 6 8.13 18.31 -14.74
C THR A 6 7.02 18.06 -13.75
N TRP A 7 5.86 17.54 -14.15
CA TRP A 7 4.84 17.03 -13.23
C TRP A 7 5.43 15.98 -12.30
N VAL A 8 6.19 15.05 -12.89
CA VAL A 8 7.07 14.08 -12.23
C VAL A 8 8.05 14.87 -11.34
N ASN A 9 8.94 15.72 -11.82
CA ASN A 9 9.91 16.43 -10.99
C ASN A 9 9.32 17.41 -9.94
N LEU A 10 8.07 17.86 -10.08
CA LEU A 10 7.34 18.71 -9.12
C LEU A 10 6.63 17.89 -8.04
N LEU A 11 6.10 16.72 -8.39
CA LEU A 11 5.68 15.71 -7.42
C LEU A 11 6.90 14.99 -6.78
N ILE A 12 8.07 15.03 -7.44
CA ILE A 12 9.25 14.19 -7.21
C ILE A 12 10.52 15.03 -7.35
N SER A 13 10.66 16.18 -6.69
CA SER A 13 12.02 16.71 -6.53
C SER A 13 12.79 15.65 -5.74
N ARG A 14 13.60 14.86 -6.45
CA ARG A 14 14.12 13.57 -6.01
C ARG A 14 14.71 13.69 -4.62
N THR A 15 14.39 12.70 -3.79
CA THR A 15 14.78 12.56 -2.38
C THR A 15 14.11 13.53 -1.41
N ASP A 16 14.16 14.85 -1.56
CA ASP A 16 13.89 15.75 -0.41
C ASP A 16 12.40 15.98 -0.03
N PHE A 17 11.47 16.05 -1.01
CA PHE A 17 10.03 16.25 -0.72
C PHE A 17 9.32 14.94 -0.36
N ILE A 18 9.75 13.83 -0.99
CA ILE A 18 9.35 12.48 -0.60
C ILE A 18 9.95 12.15 0.76
N LEU A 19 11.18 12.55 1.11
CA LEU A 19 11.71 12.43 2.48
C LEU A 19 10.85 13.19 3.50
N LEU A 20 10.29 14.36 3.15
CA LEU A 20 9.38 15.15 4.00
C LEU A 20 8.05 14.43 4.34
N ILE A 21 7.58 13.52 3.48
CA ILE A 21 6.34 12.74 3.68
C ILE A 21 6.64 11.26 4.02
N SER A 22 7.81 10.75 3.63
CA SER A 22 8.29 9.37 3.82
C SER A 22 9.09 9.17 5.11
N PHE A 23 9.04 10.15 6.02
CA PHE A 23 9.64 10.13 7.37
C PHE A 23 9.23 8.92 8.25
N LEU A 24 8.41 8.00 7.75
CA LEU A 24 7.85 6.87 8.49
C LEU A 24 8.22 5.51 7.90
N ASN A 25 9.19 5.46 6.98
CA ASN A 25 9.63 4.20 6.40
C ASN A 25 11.15 4.10 6.39
N LEU A 26 11.71 3.39 7.38
CA LEU A 26 12.96 2.64 7.26
C LEU A 26 13.13 1.74 8.48
N SER A 27 13.13 0.45 8.22
CA SER A 27 13.49 -0.61 9.16
C SER A 27 15.00 -0.67 9.29
N PHE A 28 15.57 -0.58 10.50
CA PHE A 28 16.86 -1.23 10.83
C PHE A 28 16.98 -1.49 12.34
N PHE A 29 17.53 -2.66 12.66
CA PHE A 29 17.73 -3.24 14.00
C PHE A 29 19.14 -2.94 14.55
N GLN A 30 19.26 -2.97 15.90
CA GLN A 30 20.45 -3.22 16.75
C GLN A 30 21.47 -2.08 16.92
N ASN A 31 22.13 -1.82 18.08
CA ASN A 31 22.37 -2.53 19.35
C ASN A 31 22.63 -1.48 20.46
N PHE A 32 22.24 -1.74 21.72
CA PHE A 32 22.91 -1.13 22.89
C PHE A 32 22.93 -2.14 24.05
N ALA A 33 24.13 -2.39 24.57
CA ALA A 33 24.34 -3.12 25.81
C ALA A 33 24.04 -2.19 27.00
N ALA A 34 23.31 -2.68 28.00
CA ALA A 34 23.07 -1.98 29.26
C ALA A 34 23.35 -2.92 30.43
N ASP A 35 23.83 -2.33 31.53
CA ASP A 35 24.21 -3.01 32.77
C ASP A 35 23.04 -3.75 33.41
N ILE A 36 23.22 -5.05 33.61
CA ILE A 36 22.24 -5.98 34.17
C ILE A 36 22.21 -5.79 35.70
N GLN A 37 21.07 -5.37 36.26
CA GLN A 37 20.80 -5.46 37.69
C GLN A 37 20.02 -6.74 38.03
N SER A 38 20.37 -7.38 39.13
CA SER A 38 19.98 -8.75 39.47
C SER A 38 18.70 -8.88 40.33
N ALA A 39 17.85 -9.80 39.86
CA ALA A 39 17.03 -10.82 40.52
C ALA A 39 15.93 -10.42 41.53
N SER A 40 14.69 -10.81 41.20
CA SER A 40 13.68 -11.25 42.17
C SER A 40 13.23 -12.68 41.83
N THR A 41 12.90 -13.48 42.85
CA THR A 41 12.54 -14.91 42.73
C THR A 41 11.04 -15.05 42.92
N GLU A 42 10.34 -15.73 42.01
CA GLU A 42 8.88 -15.86 42.05
C GLU A 42 8.39 -17.31 41.93
N ILE A 43 7.13 -17.54 42.31
CA ILE A 43 6.49 -18.86 42.50
C ILE A 43 5.41 -19.03 41.42
N SER A 44 5.51 -20.05 40.56
CA SER A 44 4.42 -20.43 39.65
C SER A 44 3.25 -21.06 40.40
N GLU A 45 2.08 -21.12 39.77
CA GLU A 45 0.86 -21.74 40.29
C GLU A 45 1.06 -23.24 40.64
N ASN A 46 2.03 -23.90 40.01
CA ASN A 46 2.42 -25.29 40.25
C ASN A 46 3.49 -25.46 41.35
N GLY A 47 3.94 -24.37 41.97
CA GLY A 47 5.01 -24.36 42.99
C GLY A 47 6.44 -24.35 42.44
N GLU A 48 6.63 -24.46 41.11
CA GLU A 48 7.96 -24.31 40.49
C GLU A 48 8.40 -22.85 40.52
N ARG A 49 9.58 -22.58 41.08
CA ARG A 49 10.13 -21.22 41.14
C ARG A 49 10.91 -20.91 39.86
N PHE A 50 10.74 -19.71 39.32
CA PHE A 50 11.60 -19.18 38.27
C PHE A 50 12.04 -17.76 38.57
N GLN A 51 13.13 -17.35 37.93
CA GLN A 51 13.67 -16.00 38.02
C GLN A 51 13.47 -15.29 36.70
N TYR A 52 13.17 -14.00 36.79
CA TYR A 52 13.20 -13.09 35.65
C TYR A 52 14.27 -12.02 35.88
N HIS A 53 14.80 -11.48 34.80
CA HIS A 53 15.80 -10.43 34.80
C HIS A 53 15.22 -9.18 34.16
N VAL A 54 15.46 -8.02 34.77
CA VAL A 54 15.18 -6.73 34.15
C VAL A 54 16.47 -6.28 33.46
N GLU A 55 16.49 -6.33 32.14
CA GLU A 55 17.68 -5.97 31.35
C GLU A 55 17.81 -4.46 31.20
N LYS A 56 16.69 -3.77 31.06
CA LYS A 56 16.62 -2.32 30.89
C LYS A 56 15.31 -1.78 31.42
N THR A 57 15.37 -0.56 31.93
CA THR A 57 14.19 0.27 32.24
C THR A 57 14.20 1.51 31.34
N GLU A 58 13.05 1.85 30.77
CA GLU A 58 12.86 3.04 29.94
C GLU A 58 11.64 3.82 30.43
N THR A 59 11.85 5.04 30.90
CA THR A 59 10.76 5.87 31.45
C THR A 59 10.27 6.84 30.39
N GLN A 60 8.96 6.81 30.13
CA GLN A 60 8.22 7.79 29.35
C GLN A 60 7.38 8.67 30.29
N ASN A 61 6.75 9.72 29.76
CA ASN A 61 5.93 10.64 30.57
C ASN A 61 4.79 9.91 31.31
N ASP A 62 4.08 9.01 30.62
CA ASP A 62 2.86 8.38 31.12
C ASP A 62 3.06 6.93 31.62
N PHE A 63 4.19 6.30 31.28
CA PHE A 63 4.47 4.91 31.63
C PHE A 63 5.97 4.59 31.62
N THR A 64 6.35 3.49 32.25
CA THR A 64 7.70 2.91 32.26
C THR A 64 7.68 1.55 31.59
N ILE A 65 8.67 1.28 30.74
CA ILE A 65 8.87 -0.02 30.10
C ILE A 65 9.99 -0.76 30.83
N LEU A 66 9.71 -1.95 31.32
CA LEU A 66 10.71 -2.90 31.81
C LEU A 66 10.94 -3.96 30.73
N TYR A 67 12.19 -4.09 30.27
CA TYR A 67 12.62 -5.14 29.36
C TYR A 67 13.01 -6.35 30.20
N LEU A 68 12.28 -7.44 30.07
CA LEU A 68 12.36 -8.61 30.93
C LEU A 68 12.82 -9.83 30.15
N THR A 69 13.66 -10.67 30.75
CA THR A 69 13.93 -12.03 30.27
C THR A 69 13.68 -13.09 31.34
N TYR A 70 13.05 -14.20 30.97
CA TYR A 70 12.75 -15.32 31.88
C TYR A 70 12.66 -16.66 31.13
N PRO A 71 12.86 -17.81 31.80
CA PRO A 71 12.91 -19.11 31.11
C PRO A 71 11.53 -19.55 30.59
N SER A 72 11.48 -19.99 29.34
CA SER A 72 10.33 -20.72 28.79
C SER A 72 10.20 -22.08 29.49
N PRO A 73 8.95 -22.53 29.81
CA PRO A 73 8.72 -23.88 30.35
C PRO A 73 9.11 -24.99 29.38
N VAL A 74 9.07 -24.72 28.07
CA VAL A 74 9.38 -25.69 27.03
C VAL A 74 10.82 -25.51 26.59
N LYS A 75 11.56 -26.63 26.51
CA LYS A 75 12.92 -26.65 25.99
C LYS A 75 12.92 -27.14 24.55
N SER A 76 13.48 -26.31 23.68
CA SER A 76 13.74 -26.60 22.28
C SER A 76 15.25 -26.70 22.02
N PRO A 77 15.67 -27.28 20.88
CA PRO A 77 17.08 -27.34 20.50
C PRO A 77 17.74 -25.97 20.29
N ILE A 78 16.96 -24.92 20.01
CA ILE A 78 17.47 -23.55 19.86
C ILE A 78 17.54 -22.92 21.26
N LYS A 79 18.75 -22.61 21.72
CA LYS A 79 18.99 -22.15 23.08
C LYS A 79 18.28 -20.81 23.35
N GLU A 80 18.32 -19.91 22.38
CA GLU A 80 17.71 -18.58 22.40
C GLU A 80 16.19 -18.68 22.53
N ASN A 81 15.58 -19.69 21.89
CA ASN A 81 14.14 -19.93 21.96
C ASN A 81 13.66 -20.37 23.35
N ASN A 82 14.57 -20.78 24.24
CA ASN A 82 14.24 -21.22 25.59
C ASN A 82 14.20 -20.08 26.63
N THR A 83 14.43 -18.85 26.18
CA THR A 83 14.31 -17.61 26.96
C THR A 83 13.17 -16.78 26.37
N ILE A 84 12.20 -16.42 27.19
CA ILE A 84 11.13 -15.49 26.84
C ILE A 84 11.68 -14.07 27.03
N SER A 85 11.64 -13.29 25.96
CA SER A 85 11.93 -11.86 25.99
C SER A 85 10.64 -11.08 25.97
N ALA A 86 10.46 -10.20 26.95
CA ALA A 86 9.21 -9.51 27.20
C ALA A 86 9.42 -8.02 27.50
N ARG A 87 8.38 -7.24 27.28
CA ARG A 87 8.30 -5.82 27.64
C ARG A 87 7.07 -5.60 28.48
N LEU A 88 7.27 -5.23 29.74
CA LEU A 88 6.21 -4.89 30.69
C LEU A 88 6.07 -3.37 30.76
N PHE A 89 4.91 -2.87 30.39
CA PHE A 89 4.53 -1.46 30.40
C PHE A 89 3.74 -1.19 31.67
N LEU A 90 4.30 -0.35 32.54
CA LEU A 90 3.72 0.05 33.82
C LEU A 90 3.32 1.52 33.76
N PRO A 91 2.06 1.89 34.09
CA PRO A 91 1.70 3.29 34.28
C PRO A 91 2.68 4.01 35.23
N SER A 92 3.11 5.22 34.89
CA SER A 92 4.16 5.94 35.63
C SER A 92 3.75 6.36 37.05
N ASP A 93 2.45 6.34 37.33
CA ASP A 93 1.86 6.69 38.62
C ASP A 93 1.62 5.49 39.54
N ILE A 94 2.03 4.27 39.16
CA ILE A 94 1.93 3.10 40.04
C ILE A 94 2.81 3.30 41.28
N LYS A 95 2.21 3.14 42.46
CA LYS A 95 2.90 3.17 43.75
C LYS A 95 2.63 1.90 44.56
N PRO A 96 3.58 1.46 45.40
CA PRO A 96 3.43 0.25 46.21
C PRO A 96 2.24 0.26 47.18
N ASP A 97 1.77 1.44 47.57
CA ASP A 97 0.67 1.69 48.51
C ASP A 97 -0.69 1.92 47.83
N GLU A 98 -0.75 1.95 46.49
CA GLU A 98 -1.99 2.10 45.74
C GLU A 98 -2.75 0.78 45.55
N PRO A 99 -4.08 0.83 45.34
CA PRO A 99 -4.85 -0.35 45.01
C PRO A 99 -4.29 -1.07 43.77
N LYS A 100 -4.18 -2.39 43.86
CA LYS A 100 -3.72 -3.26 42.78
C LYS A 100 -4.55 -3.09 41.52
N ARG A 101 -3.90 -3.12 40.35
CA ARG A 101 -4.53 -2.83 39.04
C ARG A 101 -4.73 -4.11 38.21
N PRO A 102 -5.75 -4.18 37.32
CA PRO A 102 -5.83 -5.24 36.33
C PRO A 102 -4.61 -5.18 35.39
N ALA A 103 -4.20 -6.32 34.84
CA ALA A 103 -3.07 -6.38 33.91
C ALA A 103 -3.41 -7.20 32.67
N VAL A 104 -2.74 -6.94 31.54
CA VAL A 104 -3.08 -7.57 30.25
C VAL A 104 -1.86 -8.15 29.57
N ILE A 105 -1.94 -9.40 29.13
CA ILE A 105 -0.97 -9.98 28.18
C ILE A 105 -1.42 -9.65 26.76
N SER A 106 -0.55 -9.08 25.94
CA SER A 106 -0.82 -8.74 24.54
C SER A 106 0.05 -9.55 23.59
N LEU A 107 -0.56 -10.28 22.65
CA LEU A 107 0.13 -11.17 21.70
C LEU A 107 0.28 -10.56 20.29
N PRO A 108 1.44 -10.74 19.62
CA PRO A 108 1.71 -10.13 18.33
C PRO A 108 1.06 -10.90 17.16
N ILE A 109 1.06 -10.27 15.98
CA ILE A 109 0.56 -10.84 14.71
C ILE A 109 1.51 -11.92 14.13
N LEU A 110 1.06 -12.66 13.10
CA LEU A 110 1.79 -13.80 12.51
C LEU A 110 3.19 -13.48 11.98
N ASN A 111 3.45 -12.25 11.55
CA ASN A 111 4.77 -11.83 11.08
C ASN A 111 5.72 -11.44 12.23
N GLY A 112 5.24 -11.45 13.47
CA GLY A 112 6.00 -11.04 14.64
C GLY A 112 6.27 -9.54 14.72
N ASP A 113 5.40 -8.72 14.10
CA ASP A 113 5.52 -7.26 14.22
C ASP A 113 5.25 -6.82 15.65
N GLU A 114 6.29 -6.33 16.31
CA GLU A 114 6.24 -5.86 17.68
C GLU A 114 5.77 -4.41 17.78
N ASN A 115 5.71 -3.64 16.68
CA ASN A 115 5.30 -2.23 16.72
C ASN A 115 3.83 -2.09 17.08
N LEU A 116 2.95 -2.83 16.40
CA LEU A 116 1.51 -2.79 16.65
C LEU A 116 1.19 -3.26 18.08
N ASN A 117 1.88 -4.29 18.56
CA ASN A 117 1.70 -4.80 19.91
C ASN A 117 2.24 -3.81 20.97
N THR A 118 3.35 -3.13 20.66
CA THR A 118 3.88 -2.03 21.49
C THR A 118 2.86 -0.89 21.59
N MET A 119 2.16 -0.53 20.51
CA MET A 119 1.10 0.48 20.55
C MET A 119 -0.04 0.07 21.49
N VAL A 120 -0.50 -1.18 21.43
CA VAL A 120 -1.53 -1.71 22.34
C VAL A 120 -1.08 -1.60 23.80
N CYS A 121 0.12 -2.09 24.12
CA CYS A 121 0.62 -2.06 25.49
C CYS A 121 0.84 -0.64 26.01
N ALA A 122 1.45 0.24 25.21
CA ALA A 122 1.65 1.64 25.57
C ALA A 122 0.32 2.36 25.79
N PHE A 123 -0.67 2.10 24.93
CA PHE A 123 -2.01 2.68 25.06
C PHE A 123 -2.70 2.24 26.36
N LEU A 124 -2.65 0.93 26.69
CA LEU A 124 -3.20 0.41 27.94
C LEU A 124 -2.52 1.01 29.18
N ALA A 125 -1.18 1.08 29.17
CA ALA A 125 -0.43 1.67 30.27
C ALA A 125 -0.73 3.15 30.47
N LYS A 126 -0.88 3.92 29.38
CA LYS A 126 -1.32 5.32 29.43
C LYS A 126 -2.73 5.49 30.02
N HIS A 127 -3.57 4.47 29.93
CA HIS A 127 -4.91 4.45 30.54
C HIS A 127 -4.94 3.73 31.90
N GLY A 128 -3.77 3.52 32.52
CA GLY A 128 -3.67 3.01 33.89
C GLY A 128 -3.63 1.50 34.03
N VAL A 129 -3.61 0.76 32.93
CA VAL A 129 -3.61 -0.72 32.92
C VAL A 129 -2.21 -1.24 32.58
N PRO A 130 -1.49 -1.87 33.53
CA PRO A 130 -0.28 -2.63 33.23
C PRO A 130 -0.48 -3.61 32.07
N SER A 131 0.49 -3.69 31.17
CA SER A 131 0.42 -4.63 30.06
C SER A 131 1.78 -5.21 29.71
N ILE A 132 1.81 -6.46 29.29
CA ILE A 132 3.04 -7.16 28.92
C ILE A 132 2.89 -7.78 27.54
N MET A 133 3.93 -7.67 26.74
CA MET A 133 4.08 -8.43 25.50
C MET A 133 5.37 -9.23 25.53
N PHE A 134 5.42 -10.33 24.80
CA PHE A 134 6.65 -11.11 24.64
C PHE A 134 6.83 -11.61 23.20
N THR A 135 8.08 -11.85 22.82
CA THR A 135 8.43 -12.38 21.50
C THR A 135 8.04 -13.86 21.42
N LEU A 136 7.27 -14.21 20.39
CA LEU A 136 6.79 -15.59 20.19
C LEU A 136 7.94 -16.58 19.92
N PRO A 137 7.75 -17.89 20.18
CA PRO A 137 8.75 -18.91 19.89
C PRO A 137 9.19 -18.91 18.41
N TYR A 138 10.50 -18.95 18.17
CA TYR A 138 11.14 -18.87 16.85
C TYR A 138 10.98 -17.54 16.10
N TYR A 139 10.44 -16.49 16.73
CA TYR A 139 10.38 -15.13 16.20
C TYR A 139 11.50 -14.25 16.78
N GLY A 140 11.83 -13.16 16.08
CA GLY A 140 12.77 -12.15 16.56
C GLY A 140 14.06 -12.76 17.10
N GLU A 141 14.44 -12.38 18.30
CA GLU A 141 15.61 -12.89 19.02
C GLU A 141 15.50 -14.34 19.52
N ARG A 142 14.29 -14.93 19.51
CA ARG A 142 14.04 -16.34 19.86
C ARG A 142 14.18 -17.26 18.65
N GLY A 143 14.52 -16.74 17.48
CA GLY A 143 14.70 -17.50 16.25
C GLY A 143 15.73 -16.88 15.32
N ASN A 144 15.70 -17.33 14.07
CA ASN A 144 16.56 -16.82 13.00
C ASN A 144 15.84 -16.94 11.64
N LYS A 145 16.44 -16.38 10.59
CA LYS A 145 15.81 -16.39 9.25
C LYS A 145 15.58 -17.80 8.70
N GLU A 146 16.44 -18.75 9.03
CA GLU A 146 16.35 -20.13 8.56
C GLU A 146 15.18 -20.87 9.21
N ILE A 147 15.05 -20.82 10.54
CA ILE A 147 13.95 -21.47 11.25
C ILE A 147 12.60 -20.83 10.88
N ARG A 148 12.55 -19.52 10.64
CA ARG A 148 11.35 -18.83 10.14
C ARG A 148 10.90 -19.36 8.78
N LYS A 149 11.84 -19.52 7.84
CA LYS A 149 11.55 -20.10 6.52
C LYS A 149 11.08 -21.56 6.63
N ARG A 150 11.65 -22.31 7.58
CA ARG A 150 11.21 -23.69 7.86
C ARG A 150 9.79 -23.72 8.40
N MET A 151 9.42 -22.85 9.34
CA MET A 151 8.05 -22.75 9.86
C MET A 151 7.02 -22.59 8.74
N GLU A 152 7.30 -21.76 7.72
CA GLU A 152 6.39 -21.57 6.58
C GLU A 152 6.09 -22.86 5.78
N ASN A 153 6.94 -23.88 5.91
CA ASN A 153 6.89 -25.11 5.10
C ASN A 153 6.86 -26.41 5.93
N GLU A 154 7.01 -26.34 7.25
CA GLU A 154 7.06 -27.48 8.17
C GLU A 154 5.92 -27.36 9.20
N PRO A 155 4.75 -27.98 8.96
CA PRO A 155 3.58 -27.82 9.82
C PRO A 155 3.82 -28.28 11.27
N GLU A 156 4.64 -29.32 11.47
CA GLU A 156 5.04 -29.80 12.80
C GLU A 156 5.71 -28.70 13.63
N LEU A 157 6.58 -27.90 13.00
CA LEU A 157 7.34 -26.85 13.68
C LEU A 157 6.43 -25.68 14.09
N ILE A 158 5.43 -25.35 13.28
CA ILE A 158 4.41 -24.35 13.65
C ILE A 158 3.60 -24.83 14.85
N ILE A 159 3.15 -26.08 14.85
CA ILE A 159 2.39 -26.63 15.98
C ILE A 159 3.22 -26.60 17.26
N GLN A 160 4.49 -27.01 17.20
CA GLN A 160 5.41 -26.93 18.34
C GLN A 160 5.57 -25.49 18.85
N ALA A 161 5.67 -24.51 17.94
CA ALA A 161 5.75 -23.10 18.30
C ALA A 161 4.47 -22.61 19.00
N ILE A 162 3.30 -23.04 18.53
CA ILE A 162 2.01 -22.69 19.14
C ILE A 162 1.86 -23.34 20.51
N GLU A 163 2.17 -24.63 20.64
CA GLU A 163 2.15 -25.36 21.92
C GLU A 163 3.09 -24.70 22.94
N GLN A 164 4.30 -24.33 22.53
CA GLN A 164 5.23 -23.57 23.37
C GLN A 164 4.68 -22.19 23.73
N THR A 165 3.99 -21.51 22.82
CA THR A 165 3.37 -20.21 23.10
C THR A 165 2.35 -20.31 24.22
N PHE A 166 1.51 -21.35 24.28
CA PHE A 166 0.55 -21.52 25.38
C PHE A 166 1.24 -21.71 26.73
N ALA A 167 2.35 -22.45 26.76
CA ALA A 167 3.17 -22.58 27.96
C ALA A 167 3.81 -21.24 28.37
N ASP A 168 4.28 -20.46 27.40
CA ASP A 168 4.84 -19.12 27.64
C ASP A 168 3.79 -18.13 28.12
N ILE A 169 2.55 -18.20 27.61
CA ILE A 169 1.40 -17.40 28.09
C ILE A 169 1.14 -17.69 29.57
N LYS A 170 1.08 -18.98 29.96
CA LYS A 170 0.89 -19.36 31.37
C LYS A 170 2.03 -18.85 32.24
N ARG A 171 3.29 -19.02 31.80
CA ARG A 171 4.48 -18.51 32.51
C ARG A 171 4.43 -16.99 32.70
N THR A 172 3.97 -16.27 31.67
CA THR A 172 3.82 -14.81 31.70
C THR A 172 2.68 -14.39 32.62
N ALA A 173 1.57 -15.13 32.64
CA ALA A 173 0.45 -14.88 33.55
C ALA A 173 0.88 -15.08 35.01
N ASP A 174 1.67 -16.13 35.31
CA ASP A 174 2.26 -16.34 36.63
C ASP A 174 3.14 -15.15 37.05
N LEU A 175 3.98 -14.64 36.14
CA LEU A 175 4.80 -13.44 36.37
C LEU A 175 3.96 -12.20 36.61
N LEU A 176 2.80 -12.03 35.96
CA LEU A 176 1.93 -10.88 36.26
C LEU A 176 1.24 -11.03 37.62
N ARG A 177 0.75 -12.24 37.95
CA ARG A 177 0.02 -12.50 39.21
C ARG A 177 0.89 -12.36 40.46
N SER A 178 2.20 -12.57 40.33
CA SER A 178 3.18 -12.41 41.40
C SER A 178 3.52 -10.94 41.70
N ARG A 179 3.29 -10.01 40.75
CA ARG A 179 3.65 -8.60 40.92
C ARG A 179 2.84 -7.95 42.04
N PRO A 180 3.48 -7.19 42.96
CA PRO A 180 2.77 -6.52 44.05
C PRO A 180 1.76 -5.47 43.55
N GLU A 181 2.02 -4.82 42.41
CA GLU A 181 1.17 -3.80 41.81
C GLU A 181 -0.03 -4.36 41.00
N ILE A 182 -0.07 -5.67 40.74
CA ILE A 182 -1.10 -6.32 39.90
C ILE A 182 -2.10 -7.06 40.79
N ASP A 183 -3.39 -6.96 40.45
CA ASP A 183 -4.44 -7.78 41.03
C ASP A 183 -4.40 -9.19 40.40
N PRO A 184 -4.00 -10.24 41.13
CA PRO A 184 -3.83 -11.57 40.56
C PRO A 184 -5.14 -12.17 40.02
N GLN A 185 -6.30 -11.67 40.46
CA GLN A 185 -7.61 -12.12 39.99
C GLN A 185 -8.07 -11.39 38.71
N LYS A 186 -7.34 -10.35 38.27
CA LYS A 186 -7.71 -9.51 37.12
C LYS A 186 -6.63 -9.46 36.05
N VAL A 187 -6.03 -10.61 35.74
CA VAL A 187 -5.15 -10.77 34.58
C VAL A 187 -5.97 -11.12 33.35
N GLY A 188 -5.91 -10.27 32.32
CA GLY A 188 -6.55 -10.47 31.03
C GLY A 188 -5.57 -10.80 29.91
N ILE A 189 -6.11 -11.12 28.74
CA ILE A 189 -5.34 -11.43 27.55
C ILE A 189 -5.97 -10.81 26.30
N THR A 190 -5.13 -10.34 25.38
CA THR A 190 -5.52 -9.77 24.10
C THR A 190 -4.52 -10.10 23.01
N GLY A 191 -4.94 -9.98 21.76
CA GLY A 191 -4.06 -10.13 20.61
C GLY A 191 -4.76 -9.75 19.31
N ILE A 192 -3.96 -9.51 18.28
CA ILE A 192 -4.43 -9.11 16.96
C ILE A 192 -4.14 -10.22 15.95
N SER A 193 -5.10 -10.55 15.09
CA SER A 193 -4.99 -11.56 14.04
C SER A 193 -4.56 -12.90 14.64
N PHE A 194 -3.40 -13.45 14.25
CA PHE A 194 -2.84 -14.66 14.85
C PHE A 194 -2.69 -14.57 16.38
N GLY A 195 -2.29 -13.41 16.92
CA GLY A 195 -2.28 -13.18 18.35
C GLY A 195 -3.67 -13.28 18.97
N GLY A 196 -4.72 -12.80 18.27
CA GLY A 196 -6.11 -12.90 18.70
C GLY A 196 -6.61 -14.35 18.69
N ILE A 197 -6.25 -15.14 17.68
CA ILE A 197 -6.53 -16.58 17.64
C ILE A 197 -5.88 -17.28 18.83
N LEU A 198 -4.60 -17.02 19.08
CA LEU A 198 -3.87 -17.59 20.22
C LEU A 198 -4.44 -17.14 21.57
N SER A 199 -4.87 -15.88 21.69
CA SER A 199 -5.55 -15.37 22.88
C SER A 199 -6.88 -16.06 23.13
N ALA A 200 -7.66 -16.37 22.09
CA ALA A 200 -8.91 -17.11 22.22
C ALA A 200 -8.64 -18.53 22.75
N SER A 201 -7.75 -19.29 22.08
CA SER A 201 -7.38 -20.65 22.51
C SER A 201 -6.82 -20.66 23.93
N ALA A 202 -5.92 -19.74 24.27
CA ALA A 202 -5.34 -19.66 25.62
C ALA A 202 -6.39 -19.34 26.69
N ALA A 203 -7.31 -18.41 26.40
CA ALA A 203 -8.37 -18.02 27.32
C ALA A 203 -9.42 -19.11 27.53
N GLU A 204 -9.57 -20.03 26.58
CA GLU A 204 -10.41 -21.22 26.71
C GLU A 204 -9.73 -22.36 27.48
N MET A 205 -8.40 -22.48 27.34
CA MET A 205 -7.59 -23.47 28.03
C MET A 205 -7.35 -23.13 29.50
N ASP A 206 -7.30 -21.83 29.84
CA ASP A 206 -7.10 -21.34 31.20
C ASP A 206 -8.28 -20.44 31.66
N GLU A 207 -9.05 -20.95 32.63
CA GLU A 207 -10.20 -20.23 33.19
C GLU A 207 -9.80 -19.01 34.03
N HIS A 208 -8.55 -18.94 34.50
CA HIS A 208 -8.03 -17.86 35.36
C HIS A 208 -7.75 -16.56 34.61
N PHE A 209 -7.92 -16.52 33.28
CA PHE A 209 -7.99 -15.25 32.56
C PHE A 209 -9.31 -14.54 32.89
N TYR A 210 -9.22 -13.32 33.39
CA TYR A 210 -10.38 -12.54 33.83
C TYR A 210 -11.14 -11.93 32.65
N LYS A 211 -10.43 -11.28 31.71
CA LYS A 211 -10.96 -10.65 30.50
C LYS A 211 -10.21 -11.09 29.25
N THR A 212 -10.92 -11.19 28.14
CA THR A 212 -10.36 -11.60 26.85
C THR A 212 -10.82 -10.63 25.76
N ALA A 213 -9.88 -10.04 25.02
CA ALA A 213 -10.19 -9.21 23.86
C ALA A 213 -9.57 -9.82 22.59
N LEU A 214 -10.39 -10.01 21.57
CA LEU A 214 -10.04 -10.70 20.33
C LEU A 214 -10.15 -9.70 19.17
N LEU A 215 -9.00 -9.31 18.59
CA LEU A 215 -8.96 -8.39 17.46
C LEU A 215 -8.61 -9.16 16.20
N LEU A 216 -9.42 -9.01 15.15
CA LEU A 216 -9.24 -9.68 13.85
C LEU A 216 -9.09 -11.20 13.99
N ALA A 217 -9.85 -11.82 14.90
CA ALA A 217 -9.74 -13.24 15.21
C ALA A 217 -10.89 -14.06 14.59
N GLY A 218 -10.70 -15.37 14.53
CA GLY A 218 -11.72 -16.34 14.10
C GLY A 218 -11.31 -17.75 14.51
N GLY A 219 -12.28 -18.66 14.45
CA GLY A 219 -12.06 -20.10 14.65
C GLY A 219 -11.98 -20.85 13.33
N ASP A 220 -11.84 -22.17 13.36
CA ASP A 220 -11.67 -23.02 12.16
C ASP A 220 -10.31 -22.74 11.48
N LEU A 221 -9.25 -23.03 12.25
CA LEU A 221 -7.87 -22.71 11.94
C LEU A 221 -7.42 -23.35 10.62
N LEU A 222 -7.85 -24.58 10.33
CA LEU A 222 -7.54 -25.24 9.06
C LEU A 222 -8.18 -24.51 7.88
N LYS A 223 -9.40 -24.00 8.03
CA LYS A 223 -10.06 -23.22 6.99
C LYS A 223 -9.37 -21.88 6.77
N ILE A 224 -8.94 -21.21 7.84
CA ILE A 224 -8.13 -19.99 7.77
C ILE A 224 -6.81 -20.28 7.04
N ILE A 225 -6.08 -21.33 7.44
CA ILE A 225 -4.79 -21.74 6.83
C ILE A 225 -4.94 -22.01 5.32
N ASN A 226 -6.03 -22.65 4.90
CA ASN A 226 -6.27 -22.96 3.49
C ASN A 226 -6.78 -21.77 2.67
N HIS A 227 -7.32 -20.73 3.33
CA HIS A 227 -7.86 -19.55 2.68
C HIS A 227 -6.81 -18.43 2.52
N ALA A 228 -6.08 -18.14 3.60
CA ALA A 228 -5.20 -16.99 3.68
C ALA A 228 -3.98 -17.13 2.74
N LYS A 229 -3.60 -16.01 2.11
CA LYS A 229 -2.45 -15.99 1.17
C LYS A 229 -1.14 -16.22 1.93
N GLU A 230 -1.07 -15.73 3.15
CA GLU A 230 0.05 -15.74 4.08
C GLU A 230 0.41 -17.17 4.50
N THR A 231 -0.57 -18.07 4.54
CA THR A 231 -0.41 -19.48 4.94
C THR A 231 -0.40 -20.43 3.73
N ARG A 232 -0.32 -19.91 2.50
CA ARG A 232 -0.33 -20.73 1.28
C ARG A 232 0.77 -21.79 1.26
N SER A 233 2.00 -21.43 1.66
CA SER A 233 3.13 -22.36 1.72
C SER A 233 2.86 -23.50 2.72
N LEU A 234 2.26 -23.16 3.87
CA LEU A 234 1.88 -24.12 4.90
C LEU A 234 0.75 -25.05 4.43
N SER A 235 -0.28 -24.50 3.80
CA SER A 235 -1.38 -25.27 3.21
C SER A 235 -0.85 -26.26 2.15
N GLN A 236 0.02 -25.80 1.25
CA GLN A 236 0.67 -26.65 0.26
C GLN A 236 1.58 -27.71 0.87
N ALA A 237 2.26 -27.40 1.97
CA ALA A 237 3.07 -28.36 2.70
C ALA A 237 2.20 -29.46 3.33
N LEU A 238 1.08 -29.08 3.98
CA LEU A 238 0.10 -30.02 4.54
C LEU A 238 -0.49 -30.94 3.46
N ASP A 239 -0.79 -30.42 2.27
CA ASP A 239 -1.36 -31.21 1.17
C ASP A 239 -0.38 -32.21 0.55
N LYS A 240 0.93 -31.98 0.66
CA LYS A 240 1.97 -32.88 0.16
C LYS A 240 2.30 -34.03 1.12
N LEU A 241 1.78 -34.00 2.36
CA LEU A 241 2.07 -35.04 3.34
C LEU A 241 1.30 -36.34 3.05
N PRO A 242 1.87 -37.51 3.39
CA PRO A 242 1.13 -38.77 3.39
C PRO A 242 -0.15 -38.66 4.23
N GLN A 243 -1.24 -39.31 3.78
CA GLN A 243 -2.58 -39.17 4.38
C GLN A 243 -2.61 -39.41 5.90
N GLU A 244 -1.85 -40.38 6.40
CA GLU A 244 -1.74 -40.68 7.82
C GLU A 244 -1.15 -39.49 8.61
N LYS A 245 -0.03 -38.94 8.13
CA LYS A 245 0.62 -37.77 8.73
C LYS A 245 -0.25 -36.52 8.64
N LYS A 246 -0.89 -36.29 7.48
CA LYS A 246 -1.83 -35.17 7.29
C LYS A 246 -2.98 -35.26 8.30
N THR A 247 -3.57 -36.44 8.47
CA THR A 247 -4.67 -36.66 9.43
C THR A 247 -4.22 -36.42 10.88
N ALA A 248 -3.03 -36.91 11.25
CA ALA A 248 -2.47 -36.69 12.58
C ALA A 248 -2.23 -35.20 12.88
N LEU A 249 -1.70 -34.44 11.92
CA LEU A 249 -1.47 -33.00 12.09
C LEU A 249 -2.76 -32.19 12.08
N GLN A 250 -3.73 -32.56 11.24
CA GLN A 250 -5.06 -31.94 11.27
C GLN A 250 -5.74 -32.11 12.63
N LYS A 251 -5.58 -33.28 13.28
CA LYS A 251 -6.05 -33.49 14.64
C LYS A 251 -5.37 -32.55 15.64
N LYS A 252 -4.05 -32.38 15.54
CA LYS A 252 -3.32 -31.42 16.39
C LYS A 252 -3.74 -29.97 16.16
N PHE A 253 -3.95 -29.56 14.89
CA PHE A 253 -4.49 -28.24 14.58
C PHE A 253 -5.89 -28.03 15.16
N ALA A 254 -6.73 -29.07 15.17
CA ALA A 254 -8.02 -29.02 15.85
C ALA A 254 -7.85 -28.86 17.37
N GLU A 255 -6.92 -29.55 18.02
CA GLU A 255 -6.67 -29.45 19.46
C GLU A 255 -6.31 -28.01 19.92
N ILE A 256 -5.66 -27.22 19.04
CA ILE A 256 -5.28 -25.82 19.30
C ILE A 256 -6.26 -24.78 18.74
N ASP A 257 -7.30 -25.22 18.01
CA ASP A 257 -8.30 -24.35 17.40
C ASP A 257 -9.18 -23.69 18.49
N PRO A 258 -9.45 -22.37 18.41
CA PRO A 258 -10.39 -21.69 19.30
C PRO A 258 -11.79 -22.33 19.32
N LEU A 259 -12.22 -23.03 18.28
CA LEU A 259 -13.54 -23.69 18.31
C LEU A 259 -13.61 -24.87 19.27
N THR A 260 -12.47 -25.46 19.63
CA THR A 260 -12.45 -26.71 20.40
C THR A 260 -12.97 -26.53 21.82
N ASN A 261 -12.70 -25.37 22.43
CA ASN A 261 -13.13 -25.09 23.80
C ASN A 261 -13.90 -23.75 23.94
N ALA A 262 -14.29 -23.11 22.83
CA ALA A 262 -15.01 -21.82 22.80
C ALA A 262 -16.17 -21.71 23.81
N SER A 263 -16.92 -22.80 24.02
CA SER A 263 -18.04 -22.83 24.97
C SER A 263 -17.64 -22.50 26.42
N LYS A 264 -16.38 -22.73 26.81
CA LYS A 264 -15.84 -22.34 28.12
C LYS A 264 -15.78 -20.83 28.31
N LEU A 265 -15.75 -20.04 27.22
CA LEU A 265 -15.81 -18.59 27.28
C LEU A 265 -17.21 -18.05 27.55
N ARG A 266 -18.28 -18.85 27.42
CA ARG A 266 -19.68 -18.37 27.57
C ARG A 266 -19.94 -17.69 28.90
N ALA A 267 -19.45 -18.27 30.00
CA ALA A 267 -19.62 -17.68 31.33
C ALA A 267 -18.89 -16.32 31.43
N ARG A 268 -17.68 -16.21 30.87
CA ARG A 268 -16.91 -14.96 30.80
C ARG A 268 -17.63 -13.92 29.93
N ALA A 269 -18.12 -14.33 28.76
CA ALA A 269 -18.85 -13.50 27.82
C ALA A 269 -20.18 -12.97 28.38
N ALA A 270 -20.94 -13.80 29.10
CA ALA A 270 -22.19 -13.40 29.75
C ALA A 270 -21.99 -12.28 30.77
N ASN A 271 -20.82 -12.25 31.43
CA ASN A 271 -20.41 -11.18 32.35
C ASN A 271 -19.81 -9.95 31.64
N GLY A 272 -19.88 -9.86 30.31
CA GLY A 272 -19.30 -8.75 29.55
C GLY A 272 -17.78 -8.73 29.56
N ARG A 273 -17.13 -9.88 29.79
CA ARG A 273 -15.66 -10.01 29.89
C ARG A 273 -15.01 -10.60 28.64
N VAL A 274 -15.74 -10.65 27.52
CA VAL A 274 -15.18 -10.97 26.20
C VAL A 274 -15.52 -9.86 25.23
N LEU A 275 -14.51 -9.36 24.52
CA LEU A 275 -14.62 -8.34 23.47
C LEU A 275 -14.15 -8.94 22.14
N MET A 276 -14.86 -8.65 21.05
CA MET A 276 -14.47 -9.08 19.70
C MET A 276 -14.60 -7.93 18.71
N LEU A 277 -13.50 -7.56 18.04
CA LEU A 277 -13.41 -6.50 17.04
C LEU A 277 -12.91 -7.07 15.72
N ASN A 278 -13.68 -6.98 14.63
CA ASN A 278 -13.31 -7.58 13.35
C ASN A 278 -13.62 -6.66 12.15
N ALA A 279 -12.87 -6.85 11.06
CA ALA A 279 -13.11 -6.16 9.79
C ALA A 279 -14.24 -6.86 9.01
N ALA A 280 -15.21 -6.13 8.47
CA ALA A 280 -16.39 -6.74 7.85
C ALA A 280 -16.11 -7.43 6.50
N GLN A 281 -15.09 -6.96 5.77
CA GLN A 281 -14.63 -7.51 4.49
C GLN A 281 -13.25 -8.17 4.61
N ASP A 282 -12.97 -8.79 5.77
CA ASP A 282 -11.70 -9.46 6.06
C ASP A 282 -11.38 -10.58 5.05
N GLU A 283 -10.31 -10.38 4.27
CA GLU A 283 -9.81 -11.29 3.24
C GLU A 283 -8.79 -12.32 3.75
N VAL A 284 -8.42 -12.28 5.02
CA VAL A 284 -7.44 -13.20 5.65
C VAL A 284 -8.17 -14.14 6.60
N ILE A 285 -9.01 -13.60 7.48
CA ILE A 285 -9.87 -14.34 8.40
C ILE A 285 -11.30 -14.25 7.84
N PRO A 286 -11.80 -15.30 7.17
CA PRO A 286 -13.13 -15.26 6.58
C PRO A 286 -14.18 -14.90 7.63
N ARG A 287 -15.10 -13.99 7.30
CA ARG A 287 -16.19 -13.57 8.20
C ARG A 287 -16.91 -14.73 8.90
N GLN A 288 -17.17 -15.81 8.17
CA GLN A 288 -17.76 -17.05 8.69
C GLN A 288 -16.95 -17.71 9.83
N CYS A 289 -15.62 -17.61 9.82
CA CYS A 289 -14.73 -18.13 10.86
C CYS A 289 -14.86 -17.30 12.15
N THR A 290 -14.97 -15.99 12.01
CA THR A 290 -15.25 -15.05 13.11
C THR A 290 -16.64 -15.28 13.70
N GLU A 291 -17.68 -15.31 12.85
CA GLU A 291 -19.06 -15.51 13.27
C GLU A 291 -19.26 -16.86 13.96
N ARG A 292 -18.63 -17.93 13.46
CA ARG A 292 -18.69 -19.26 14.08
C ARG A 292 -18.09 -19.28 15.47
N LEU A 293 -16.91 -18.66 15.65
CA LEU A 293 -16.29 -18.54 16.97
C LEU A 293 -17.17 -17.71 17.91
N ALA A 294 -17.65 -16.56 17.46
CA ALA A 294 -18.52 -15.69 18.24
C ALA A 294 -19.84 -16.37 18.64
N ALA A 295 -20.42 -17.17 17.76
CA ALA A 295 -21.61 -17.96 18.05
C ALA A 295 -21.35 -18.99 19.15
N GLU A 296 -20.23 -19.71 19.09
CA GLU A 296 -19.88 -20.67 20.13
C GLU A 296 -19.59 -20.00 21.49
N ILE A 297 -18.99 -18.81 21.49
CA ILE A 297 -18.77 -17.99 22.69
C ILE A 297 -20.08 -17.36 23.21
N GLY A 298 -21.11 -17.23 22.36
CA GLY A 298 -22.39 -16.60 22.71
C GLY A 298 -22.40 -15.07 22.58
N ILE A 299 -21.60 -14.51 21.67
CA ILE A 299 -21.43 -13.06 21.45
C ILE A 299 -21.62 -12.64 19.98
N GLN A 300 -22.28 -13.45 19.16
CA GLN A 300 -22.46 -13.17 17.73
C GLN A 300 -23.05 -11.78 17.45
N ASP A 301 -24.04 -11.36 18.24
CA ASP A 301 -24.68 -10.03 18.09
C ASP A 301 -23.89 -8.88 18.76
N LYS A 302 -22.75 -9.17 19.38
CA LYS A 302 -21.90 -8.22 20.10
C LYS A 302 -20.55 -7.99 19.43
N ILE A 303 -20.31 -8.60 18.26
CA ILE A 303 -19.12 -8.33 17.46
C ILE A 303 -19.17 -6.88 16.99
N ILE A 304 -18.08 -6.14 17.20
CA ILE A 304 -17.93 -4.81 16.62
C ILE A 304 -17.28 -4.99 15.25
N TRP A 305 -18.06 -4.68 14.21
CA TRP A 305 -17.61 -4.74 12.82
C TRP A 305 -17.13 -3.38 12.35
N PHE A 306 -15.95 -3.34 11.75
CA PHE A 306 -15.47 -2.19 10.99
C PHE A 306 -15.87 -2.36 9.52
N ASP A 307 -16.92 -1.65 9.11
CA ASP A 307 -17.50 -1.74 7.78
C ASP A 307 -16.64 -1.06 6.71
N GLY A 308 -16.61 -1.64 5.50
CA GLY A 308 -15.84 -1.15 4.36
C GLY A 308 -14.35 -1.50 4.42
N LEU A 309 -13.90 -2.26 5.42
CA LEU A 309 -12.49 -2.59 5.67
C LEU A 309 -12.26 -4.10 5.64
N GLY A 310 -11.15 -4.51 5.01
CA GLY A 310 -10.51 -5.81 5.12
C GLY A 310 -9.39 -5.88 6.16
N HIS A 311 -8.71 -7.03 6.25
CA HIS A 311 -7.78 -7.41 7.32
C HIS A 311 -6.67 -6.39 7.58
N TYR A 312 -6.11 -5.84 6.49
CA TYR A 312 -5.03 -4.88 6.56
C TYR A 312 -5.52 -3.44 6.61
N THR A 313 -6.62 -3.14 5.90
CA THR A 313 -7.18 -1.79 5.84
C THR A 313 -7.84 -1.35 7.14
N VAL A 314 -8.20 -2.30 8.01
CA VAL A 314 -8.72 -2.02 9.36
C VAL A 314 -7.74 -1.27 10.25
N LEU A 315 -6.45 -1.22 9.89
CA LEU A 315 -5.48 -0.34 10.54
C LEU A 315 -5.89 1.14 10.52
N ALA A 316 -6.72 1.56 9.56
CA ALA A 316 -7.32 2.89 9.55
C ALA A 316 -8.20 3.17 10.78
N GLU A 317 -8.82 2.13 11.35
CA GLU A 317 -9.66 2.18 12.56
C GLU A 317 -8.88 1.88 13.84
N LEU A 318 -7.55 1.75 13.77
CA LEU A 318 -6.74 1.45 14.95
C LEU A 318 -6.94 2.44 16.12
N PRO A 319 -7.05 3.77 15.93
CA PRO A 319 -7.33 4.67 17.05
C PRO A 319 -8.64 4.34 17.78
N ASN A 320 -9.69 4.02 17.02
CA ASN A 320 -10.99 3.64 17.55
C ASN A 320 -10.94 2.28 18.24
N ALA A 321 -10.29 1.29 17.61
CA ALA A 321 -10.07 -0.03 18.19
C ALA A 321 -9.28 0.04 19.51
N LEU A 322 -8.22 0.87 19.58
CA LEU A 322 -7.45 1.10 20.81
C LEU A 322 -8.30 1.75 21.91
N ASN A 323 -9.11 2.76 21.58
CA ASN A 323 -10.03 3.38 22.55
C ASN A 323 -11.02 2.35 23.13
N ILE A 324 -11.65 1.53 22.27
CA ILE A 324 -12.58 0.48 22.71
C ILE A 324 -11.86 -0.53 23.61
N LEU A 325 -10.68 -0.99 23.18
CA LEU A 325 -9.85 -1.94 23.91
C LEU A 325 -9.40 -1.39 25.28
N GLY A 326 -8.94 -0.14 25.31
CA GLY A 326 -8.53 0.55 26.53
C GLY A 326 -9.68 0.69 27.50
N ASN A 327 -10.84 1.19 27.05
CA ASN A 327 -12.04 1.28 27.88
C ASN A 327 -12.46 -0.09 28.43
N PHE A 328 -12.39 -1.12 27.60
CA PHE A 328 -12.73 -2.48 27.99
C PHE A 328 -11.88 -2.98 29.15
N PHE A 329 -10.54 -2.84 29.10
CA PHE A 329 -9.68 -3.27 30.21
C PHE A 329 -9.63 -2.29 31.38
N ALA A 330 -9.72 -0.98 31.12
CA ALA A 330 -9.69 0.07 32.14
C ALA A 330 -10.96 0.10 33.00
N SER A 331 -12.08 -0.46 32.52
CA SER A 331 -13.34 -0.51 33.28
C SER A 331 -13.27 -1.26 34.62
N ASP A 332 -12.24 -2.08 34.87
CA ASP A 332 -12.02 -2.75 36.16
C ASP A 332 -10.98 -2.06 37.06
N LEU A 333 -10.49 -0.89 36.65
CA LEU A 333 -9.60 -0.09 37.48
C LEU A 333 -10.30 0.30 38.79
N PRO A 334 -9.57 0.31 39.92
CA PRO A 334 -10.10 0.81 41.19
C PRO A 334 -10.66 2.23 41.01
N PRO A 335 -11.83 2.58 41.58
CA PRO A 335 -12.49 3.87 41.33
C PRO A 335 -11.60 5.10 41.57
N SER A 336 -10.73 5.05 42.59
CA SER A 336 -9.76 6.11 42.90
C SER A 336 -8.69 6.29 41.81
N ILE A 337 -8.34 5.22 41.10
CA ILE A 337 -7.40 5.24 39.97
C ILE A 337 -8.14 5.63 38.70
N ALA A 338 -9.29 5.03 38.42
CA ALA A 338 -10.11 5.34 37.24
C ALA A 338 -10.47 6.83 37.16
N ALA A 339 -10.74 7.48 38.30
CA ALA A 339 -10.99 8.92 38.37
C ALA A 339 -9.82 9.75 37.82
N LYS A 340 -8.56 9.36 38.08
CA LYS A 340 -7.36 10.07 37.59
C LYS A 340 -7.27 10.06 36.07
N TYR A 341 -7.60 8.92 35.45
CA TYR A 341 -7.56 8.75 34.00
C TYR A 341 -8.81 9.31 33.31
N SER A 342 -9.92 9.44 34.04
CA SER A 342 -11.13 10.13 33.59
C SER A 342 -10.99 11.66 33.68
N SER A 343 -10.23 12.18 34.66
CA SER A 343 -9.99 13.61 34.88
C SER A 343 -8.78 14.18 34.10
N ASN A 344 -7.83 13.33 33.68
CA ASN A 344 -6.62 13.75 32.95
C ASN A 344 -6.84 14.07 31.46
N ILE A 345 -8.08 14.23 31.00
CA ILE A 345 -8.37 14.84 29.70
C ILE A 345 -8.03 16.35 29.71
N GLN A 346 -7.64 16.94 30.85
CA GLN A 346 -7.21 18.35 30.92
C GLN A 346 -5.78 18.59 31.44
N LYS A 347 -5.00 19.27 30.56
CA LYS A 347 -4.01 20.33 30.85
C LYS A 347 -2.59 19.93 31.30
N ASN A 348 -1.89 19.16 30.48
CA ASN A 348 -0.52 19.59 30.13
C ASN A 348 -0.56 20.15 28.70
N PRO A 349 -0.01 21.34 28.44
CA PRO A 349 0.15 21.82 27.08
C PRO A 349 0.99 20.79 26.29
N PRO A 350 0.60 20.45 25.05
CA PRO A 350 1.22 19.38 24.29
C PRO A 350 2.72 19.62 24.16
N THR A 351 3.50 18.55 24.18
CA THR A 351 4.93 18.61 23.87
C THR A 351 5.12 19.02 22.39
N PRO A 352 6.31 19.51 21.97
CA PRO A 352 6.55 19.83 20.57
C PRO A 352 6.26 18.64 19.64
N ILE A 353 6.69 17.44 20.03
CA ILE A 353 6.49 16.23 19.23
C ILE A 353 5.01 15.81 19.18
N GLU A 354 4.25 16.00 20.25
CA GLU A 354 2.79 15.76 20.25
C GLU A 354 2.07 16.74 19.31
N THR A 355 2.50 18.00 19.28
CA THR A 355 1.95 19.01 18.36
C THR A 355 2.26 18.66 16.91
N VAL A 356 3.51 18.28 16.61
CA VAL A 356 3.94 17.86 15.27
C VAL A 356 3.17 16.62 14.81
N THR A 357 3.05 15.60 15.67
CA THR A 357 2.31 14.37 15.32
C THR A 357 0.81 14.62 15.16
N LYS A 358 0.20 15.51 15.97
CA LYS A 358 -1.19 15.97 15.77
C LYS A 358 -1.38 16.59 14.40
N LEU A 359 -0.53 17.54 14.02
CA LEU A 359 -0.62 18.22 12.72
C LEU A 359 -0.37 17.28 11.55
N ALA A 360 0.58 16.36 11.67
CA ALA A 360 0.81 15.33 10.65
C ALA A 360 -0.43 14.43 10.47
N ARG A 361 -1.09 14.01 11.57
CA ARG A 361 -2.35 13.24 11.50
C ARG A 361 -3.48 14.05 10.87
N GLU A 362 -3.63 15.31 11.25
CA GLU A 362 -4.65 16.19 10.66
C GLU A 362 -4.46 16.34 9.16
N PHE A 363 -3.23 16.61 8.72
CA PHE A 363 -2.87 16.70 7.30
C PHE A 363 -3.25 15.43 6.54
N LEU A 364 -2.83 14.26 7.03
CA LEU A 364 -3.17 12.99 6.40
C LEU A 364 -4.67 12.75 6.37
N SER A 365 -5.40 13.15 7.42
CA SER A 365 -6.84 13.01 7.46
C SER A 365 -7.54 13.85 6.38
N PHE A 366 -7.00 15.01 5.98
CA PHE A 366 -7.53 15.75 4.84
C PHE A 366 -7.48 14.95 3.53
N LEU A 367 -6.57 13.98 3.42
CA LEU A 367 -6.36 13.19 2.20
C LEU A 367 -7.13 11.86 2.20
N VAL A 368 -7.38 11.27 3.37
CA VAL A 368 -7.89 9.89 3.47
C VAL A 368 -9.19 9.72 4.24
N THR A 369 -9.62 10.71 5.03
CA THR A 369 -10.89 10.64 5.77
C THR A 369 -11.96 11.46 5.07
N GLU A 370 -13.15 10.87 4.91
CA GLU A 370 -14.32 11.61 4.45
C GLU A 370 -14.84 12.54 5.56
N PRO A 371 -15.22 13.78 5.26
CA PRO A 371 -15.83 14.66 6.24
C PRO A 371 -17.23 14.18 6.68
N GLU A 372 -17.69 14.70 7.81
CA GLU A 372 -19.08 14.52 8.24
C GLU A 372 -20.07 15.03 7.18
N LYS A 373 -21.28 14.47 7.17
CA LYS A 373 -22.33 14.84 6.22
C LYS A 373 -22.57 16.36 6.20
N GLY A 374 -22.51 16.97 5.02
CA GLY A 374 -22.63 18.42 4.82
C GLY A 374 -21.43 19.27 5.30
N LYS A 375 -20.31 18.65 5.66
CA LYS A 375 -19.07 19.33 6.06
C LYS A 375 -17.98 19.13 5.01
N THR A 376 -16.91 19.91 5.16
CA THR A 376 -15.76 19.91 4.25
C THR A 376 -14.44 19.95 5.02
N HIS A 377 -13.43 19.30 4.46
CA HIS A 377 -12.03 19.53 4.77
C HIS A 377 -11.48 20.60 3.82
N TYR A 378 -10.70 21.55 4.33
CA TYR A 378 -10.20 22.69 3.57
C TYR A 378 -8.72 22.94 3.90
N LEU A 379 -7.89 22.80 2.88
CA LEU A 379 -6.45 23.07 2.90
C LEU A 379 -6.12 24.10 1.81
N ASN A 380 -5.42 25.17 2.16
CA ASN A 380 -4.92 26.16 1.21
C ASN A 380 -3.52 26.58 1.59
N VAL A 381 -2.56 26.35 0.69
CA VAL A 381 -1.14 26.54 0.94
C VAL A 381 -0.45 27.24 -0.24
N GLU A 382 0.64 27.93 0.06
CA GLU A 382 1.53 28.53 -0.92
C GLU A 382 2.98 28.19 -0.57
N LEU A 383 3.71 27.65 -1.53
CA LEU A 383 5.12 27.31 -1.46
C LEU A 383 5.95 28.38 -2.16
N LEU A 384 7.00 28.82 -1.50
CA LEU A 384 8.11 29.55 -2.10
C LEU A 384 9.42 28.88 -1.71
N ALA A 385 10.00 28.13 -2.63
CA ALA A 385 11.26 27.44 -2.40
C ALA A 385 12.34 27.88 -3.39
N THR A 386 13.60 27.65 -3.03
CA THR A 386 14.77 27.97 -3.83
C THR A 386 15.72 26.78 -3.81
N ASN A 387 16.19 26.38 -5.00
CA ASN A 387 17.25 25.38 -5.16
C ASN A 387 18.62 26.02 -4.95
N LYS A 388 19.66 25.22 -4.67
CA LYS A 388 21.06 25.72 -4.58
C LYS A 388 21.60 26.37 -5.86
N ASP A 389 21.02 26.09 -7.02
CA ASP A 389 21.35 26.77 -8.28
C ASP A 389 20.71 28.17 -8.40
N GLY A 390 19.94 28.59 -7.39
CA GLY A 390 19.24 29.88 -7.33
C GLY A 390 17.88 29.88 -8.00
N SER A 391 17.45 28.78 -8.63
CA SER A 391 16.12 28.69 -9.24
C SER A 391 15.03 28.68 -8.17
N THR A 392 13.96 29.45 -8.41
CA THR A 392 12.82 29.54 -7.49
C THR A 392 11.69 28.62 -7.95
N ILE A 393 11.01 28.02 -6.98
CA ILE A 393 9.87 27.13 -7.14
C ILE A 393 8.72 27.77 -6.36
N PRO A 394 8.01 28.75 -6.97
CA PRO A 394 6.74 29.22 -6.42
C PRO A 394 5.65 28.16 -6.66
N GLY A 395 4.57 28.23 -5.91
CA GLY A 395 3.40 27.39 -6.15
C GLY A 395 2.31 27.66 -5.12
N SER A 396 1.06 27.52 -5.49
CA SER A 396 -0.04 27.47 -4.52
C SER A 396 -0.97 26.34 -4.86
N ALA A 397 -1.59 25.76 -3.84
CA ALA A 397 -2.54 24.67 -3.99
C ALA A 397 -3.68 24.81 -2.98
N GLN A 398 -4.89 24.51 -3.44
CA GLN A 398 -6.08 24.41 -2.61
C GLN A 398 -6.69 23.04 -2.81
N LEU A 399 -6.97 22.37 -1.68
CA LEU A 399 -7.70 21.11 -1.63
C LEU A 399 -8.96 21.30 -0.78
N ILE A 400 -10.10 20.94 -1.37
CA ILE A 400 -11.39 20.90 -0.70
C ILE A 400 -11.93 19.48 -0.86
N VAL A 401 -12.25 18.83 0.26
CA VAL A 401 -12.87 17.49 0.27
C VAL A 401 -14.22 17.61 0.98
N GLY A 402 -15.27 17.12 0.35
CA GLY A 402 -16.65 17.09 0.85
C GLY A 402 -17.13 15.67 1.07
N ASP A 403 -18.33 15.53 1.63
CA ASP A 403 -19.03 14.25 1.72
C ASP A 403 -19.52 13.79 0.34
N SER A 404 -19.89 12.51 0.25
CA SER A 404 -20.35 11.87 -0.98
C SER A 404 -19.31 11.94 -2.12
N GLY A 405 -18.03 11.87 -1.76
CA GLY A 405 -16.91 11.84 -2.72
C GLY A 405 -16.67 13.14 -3.48
N ARG A 406 -17.23 14.27 -3.02
CA ARG A 406 -17.01 15.61 -3.61
C ARG A 406 -15.61 16.10 -3.32
N PHE A 407 -14.95 16.67 -4.31
CA PHE A 407 -13.63 17.28 -4.09
C PHE A 407 -13.30 18.33 -5.15
N SER A 408 -12.40 19.24 -4.80
CA SER A 408 -11.81 20.22 -5.69
C SER A 408 -10.34 20.37 -5.34
N PHE A 409 -9.48 20.18 -6.33
CA PHE A 409 -8.05 20.44 -6.23
C PHE A 409 -7.66 21.47 -7.29
N THR A 410 -7.15 22.62 -6.85
CA THR A 410 -6.67 23.68 -7.75
C THR A 410 -5.26 24.08 -7.38
N PHE A 411 -4.48 24.52 -8.35
CA PHE A 411 -3.12 24.99 -8.16
C PHE A 411 -2.76 26.12 -9.10
N LYS A 412 -1.81 26.95 -8.69
CA LYS A 412 -1.29 28.07 -9.49
C LYS A 412 0.22 28.18 -9.36
N ASN A 413 0.84 28.79 -10.38
CA ASN A 413 2.26 29.11 -10.42
C ASN A 413 3.21 27.91 -10.27
N LEU A 414 2.76 26.69 -10.59
CA LEU A 414 3.65 25.52 -10.55
C LEU A 414 4.63 25.57 -11.75
N PRO A 415 5.95 25.47 -11.55
CA PRO A 415 6.94 25.55 -12.63
C PRO A 415 6.68 24.58 -13.79
N GLU A 416 6.80 25.06 -15.03
CA GLU A 416 6.53 24.30 -16.28
C GLU A 416 5.10 23.72 -16.45
N ILE A 417 4.28 23.74 -15.39
CA ILE A 417 2.88 23.29 -15.40
C ILE A 417 1.93 24.49 -15.57
N GLY A 418 2.17 25.56 -14.80
CA GLY A 418 1.32 26.75 -14.74
C GLY A 418 0.23 26.63 -13.68
N GLU A 419 -1.01 26.85 -14.11
CA GLU A 419 -2.20 26.81 -13.26
C GLU A 419 -3.25 25.84 -13.82
N GLY A 420 -4.09 25.31 -12.92
CA GLY A 420 -5.16 24.40 -13.30
C GLY A 420 -5.76 23.72 -12.08
N GLY A 421 -6.46 22.62 -12.33
CA GLY A 421 -7.11 21.87 -11.28
C GLY A 421 -8.06 20.82 -11.82
N PHE A 422 -8.60 20.01 -10.94
CA PHE A 422 -9.64 19.06 -11.26
C PHE A 422 -10.52 18.83 -10.04
N GLY A 423 -11.76 18.41 -10.28
CA GLY A 423 -12.72 18.19 -9.21
C GLY A 423 -13.92 17.41 -9.66
N PHE A 424 -14.79 17.17 -8.68
CA PHE A 424 -15.98 16.37 -8.82
C PHE A 424 -17.09 16.91 -7.94
N VAL A 425 -18.25 17.08 -8.55
CA VAL A 425 -19.56 17.19 -7.89
C VAL A 425 -20.45 16.06 -8.43
N PRO A 426 -21.54 15.67 -7.73
CA PRO A 426 -22.39 14.57 -8.17
C PRO A 426 -22.91 14.74 -9.60
N GLU A 427 -23.12 15.98 -10.01
CA GLU A 427 -23.62 16.36 -11.34
C GLU A 427 -22.56 16.15 -12.43
N TYR A 428 -21.30 16.52 -12.20
CA TYR A 428 -20.25 16.47 -13.22
C TYR A 428 -18.83 16.40 -12.64
N SER A 429 -17.90 15.90 -13.45
CA SER A 429 -16.45 16.02 -13.21
C SER A 429 -15.88 17.19 -13.99
N TRP A 430 -14.79 17.80 -13.55
CA TRP A 430 -14.15 18.90 -14.29
C TRP A 430 -12.62 18.86 -14.25
N LEU A 431 -11.99 19.37 -15.31
CA LEU A 431 -10.55 19.55 -15.45
C LEU A 431 -10.27 20.94 -16.01
N ALA A 432 -9.63 21.77 -15.20
CA ALA A 432 -9.15 23.11 -15.54
C ALA A 432 -7.69 23.04 -16.00
N THR A 433 -7.42 23.54 -17.20
CA THR A 433 -6.08 23.68 -17.78
C THR A 433 -5.73 25.15 -17.94
N PRO A 434 -4.50 25.56 -18.27
CA PRO A 434 -4.17 26.97 -18.49
C PRO A 434 -4.96 27.63 -19.63
N LYS A 435 -5.55 26.83 -20.54
CA LYS A 435 -6.21 27.33 -21.76
C LYS A 435 -7.72 27.13 -21.80
N LYS A 436 -8.21 26.05 -21.20
CA LYS A 436 -9.60 25.59 -21.36
C LYS A 436 -10.07 24.80 -20.14
N LEU A 437 -11.37 24.90 -19.84
CA LEU A 437 -12.06 24.07 -18.86
C LEU A 437 -12.81 22.93 -19.58
N PHE A 438 -12.55 21.70 -19.15
CA PHE A 438 -13.29 20.52 -19.62
C PHE A 438 -14.31 20.10 -18.56
N ILE A 439 -15.54 19.84 -18.98
CA ILE A 439 -16.66 19.44 -18.11
C ILE A 439 -17.18 18.07 -18.57
N GLY A 440 -17.07 17.07 -17.70
CA GLY A 440 -17.54 15.72 -17.92
C GLY A 440 -19.00 15.58 -17.56
N ASP A 441 -19.90 15.87 -18.50
CA ASP A 441 -21.36 15.82 -18.34
C ASP A 441 -22.06 14.95 -19.41
N ARG A 442 -21.30 14.42 -20.39
CA ARG A 442 -21.85 13.51 -21.41
C ARG A 442 -21.82 12.08 -20.88
N GLU A 443 -22.91 11.60 -20.29
CA GLU A 443 -23.29 10.19 -20.01
C GLU A 443 -24.41 10.14 -18.94
N PRO A 444 -25.23 9.07 -18.84
CA PRO A 444 -26.24 8.97 -17.79
C PRO A 444 -25.60 8.98 -16.39
N LEU A 445 -26.29 9.64 -15.44
CA LEU A 445 -25.91 9.82 -14.04
C LEU A 445 -25.56 8.50 -13.33
N ASP A 446 -24.32 8.04 -13.47
CA ASP A 446 -23.67 7.33 -12.38
C ASP A 446 -22.95 8.40 -11.52
N SER A 447 -23.08 8.30 -10.21
CA SER A 447 -22.42 9.22 -9.28
C SER A 447 -20.96 8.83 -9.06
N THR A 448 -20.31 8.17 -10.02
CA THR A 448 -18.94 7.68 -9.86
C THR A 448 -17.94 8.79 -10.20
N ASN A 449 -17.01 9.00 -9.28
CA ASN A 449 -15.90 9.92 -9.45
C ASN A 449 -14.66 9.17 -9.96
N ALA A 450 -13.57 9.90 -10.20
CA ALA A 450 -12.31 9.32 -10.63
C ALA A 450 -11.79 8.19 -9.71
N PHE A 451 -12.11 8.19 -8.42
CA PHE A 451 -11.64 7.15 -7.50
C PHE A 451 -12.21 5.76 -7.80
N ALA A 452 -13.36 5.66 -8.49
CA ALA A 452 -13.90 4.38 -8.96
C ALA A 452 -13.03 3.71 -10.04
N TYR A 453 -12.18 4.49 -10.72
CA TYR A 453 -11.27 4.04 -11.78
C TYR A 453 -9.81 3.92 -11.32
N VAL A 454 -9.51 4.29 -10.07
CA VAL A 454 -8.20 4.07 -9.46
C VAL A 454 -8.00 2.56 -9.26
N ASP A 455 -6.82 2.06 -9.58
CA ASP A 455 -6.47 0.65 -9.42
C ASP A 455 -6.64 0.26 -7.94
N PRO A 456 -7.48 -0.74 -7.62
CA PRO A 456 -7.71 -1.18 -6.25
C PRO A 456 -6.43 -1.54 -5.51
N TYR A 457 -5.41 -2.04 -6.20
CA TYR A 457 -4.10 -2.36 -5.62
C TYR A 457 -3.43 -1.10 -5.04
N TYR A 458 -3.38 -0.01 -5.80
CA TYR A 458 -2.79 1.24 -5.33
C TYR A 458 -3.66 1.92 -4.28
N ALA A 459 -4.98 1.99 -4.50
CA ALA A 459 -5.90 2.56 -3.51
C ALA A 459 -5.79 1.86 -2.15
N MET A 460 -5.74 0.53 -2.14
CA MET A 460 -5.55 -0.27 -0.94
C MET A 460 -4.19 -0.01 -0.29
N ARG A 461 -3.09 -0.03 -1.05
CA ARG A 461 -1.75 0.24 -0.50
C ARG A 461 -1.62 1.63 0.06
N THR A 462 -2.15 2.65 -0.62
CA THR A 462 -2.14 4.03 -0.13
C THR A 462 -2.93 4.17 1.18
N ARG A 463 -4.10 3.54 1.29
CA ARG A 463 -4.88 3.52 2.54
C ARG A 463 -4.15 2.77 3.66
N ALA A 464 -3.57 1.60 3.37
CA ALA A 464 -2.82 0.82 4.34
C ALA A 464 -1.58 1.58 4.84
N PHE A 465 -0.84 2.23 3.94
CA PHE A 465 0.30 3.07 4.26
C PHE A 465 -0.11 4.30 5.08
N ALA A 466 -1.18 5.00 4.70
CA ALA A 466 -1.70 6.12 5.48
C ALA A 466 -2.15 5.67 6.88
N GLY A 467 -2.79 4.50 7.00
CA GLY A 467 -3.19 3.91 8.27
C GLY A 467 -2.00 3.57 9.17
N SER A 468 -0.94 2.95 8.63
CA SER A 468 0.26 2.61 9.41
C SER A 468 1.00 3.86 9.90
N ILE A 469 1.04 4.89 9.06
CA ILE A 469 1.55 6.21 9.43
C ILE A 469 0.69 6.82 10.55
N MET A 470 -0.62 6.88 10.38
CA MET A 470 -1.53 7.46 11.38
C MET A 470 -1.40 6.75 12.73
N ALA A 471 -1.30 5.43 12.72
CA ALA A 471 -1.04 4.59 13.88
C ALA A 471 0.25 4.98 14.58
N THR A 472 1.35 5.11 13.82
CA THR A 472 2.65 5.51 14.36
C THR A 472 2.61 6.90 14.99
N LEU A 473 1.89 7.84 14.37
CA LEU A 473 1.69 9.19 14.87
C LEU A 473 0.82 9.25 16.15
N LEU A 474 0.17 8.16 16.58
CA LEU A 474 -0.51 8.12 17.89
C LEU A 474 0.46 7.97 19.06
N VAL A 475 1.68 7.50 18.79
CA VAL A 475 2.71 7.26 19.81
C VAL A 475 3.92 8.14 19.50
N PRO A 476 3.99 9.38 20.03
CA PRO A 476 5.04 10.33 19.71
C PRO A 476 6.47 9.80 19.88
N ASP A 477 6.69 8.85 20.79
CA ASP A 477 8.02 8.25 21.02
C ASP A 477 8.49 7.35 19.88
N LEU A 478 7.58 6.70 19.15
CA LEU A 478 7.96 6.00 17.92
C LEU A 478 8.47 6.99 16.88
N VAL A 479 7.88 8.18 16.86
CA VAL A 479 8.26 9.27 15.94
C VAL A 479 9.61 9.90 16.31
N LYS A 480 9.96 9.93 17.61
CA LYS A 480 11.27 10.42 18.10
C LYS A 480 12.47 9.66 17.53
N LYS A 481 12.28 8.42 17.06
CA LYS A 481 13.33 7.67 16.37
C LYS A 481 13.77 8.33 15.06
N TRP A 482 12.88 9.08 14.42
CA TRP A 482 13.14 9.74 13.13
C TRP A 482 13.31 11.25 13.26
N VAL A 483 12.56 11.90 14.14
CA VAL A 483 12.63 13.35 14.32
C VAL A 483 12.61 13.79 15.78
N ASN A 484 13.45 14.77 16.11
CA ASN A 484 13.41 15.50 17.36
C ASN A 484 12.69 16.83 17.14
N ALA A 485 11.86 17.25 18.10
CA ALA A 485 11.11 18.50 18.05
C ALA A 485 11.28 19.28 19.35
N GLU A 486 11.59 20.57 19.24
CA GLU A 486 11.83 21.47 20.38
C GLU A 486 11.11 22.81 20.16
N TYR A 487 10.63 23.43 21.24
CA TYR A 487 10.14 24.80 21.16
C TYR A 487 11.32 25.76 21.10
N GLU A 488 11.33 26.67 20.13
CA GLU A 488 12.36 27.70 20.00
C GLU A 488 12.15 28.87 20.97
N ASN A 489 10.89 29.17 21.29
CA ASN A 489 10.51 30.28 22.15
C ASN A 489 9.68 29.83 23.36
N SER A 490 9.73 30.63 24.43
CA SER A 490 8.93 30.43 25.64
C SER A 490 7.42 30.52 25.40
N GLU A 491 7.01 31.23 24.33
CA GLU A 491 5.63 31.39 23.87
C GLU A 491 5.08 30.15 23.14
N ARG A 492 5.92 29.13 22.88
CA ARG A 492 5.55 27.85 22.24
C ARG A 492 4.92 27.97 20.85
N GLN A 493 5.15 29.08 20.17
CA GLN A 493 4.63 29.34 18.84
C GLN A 493 5.52 28.80 17.73
N ILE A 494 6.80 28.53 18.03
CA ILE A 494 7.77 28.06 17.05
C ILE A 494 8.32 26.71 17.50
N ILE A 495 8.13 25.69 16.66
CA ILE A 495 8.67 24.35 16.84
C ILE A 495 9.75 24.11 15.79
N VAL A 496 10.95 23.74 16.23
CA VAL A 496 12.04 23.31 15.35
C VAL A 496 12.08 21.79 15.35
N ILE A 497 11.93 21.22 14.16
CA ILE A 497 11.93 19.78 13.88
C ILE A 497 13.22 19.45 13.15
N LYS A 498 13.98 18.50 13.68
CA LYS A 498 15.25 18.03 13.09
C LYS A 498 15.24 16.51 12.96
N PRO A 499 15.91 15.94 11.95
CA PRO A 499 16.16 14.50 11.92
C PRO A 499 16.88 14.03 13.19
N SER A 500 16.45 12.90 13.76
CA SER A 500 17.12 12.27 14.91
C SER A 500 18.42 11.58 14.50
N ASP A 501 18.50 11.10 13.26
CA ASP A 501 19.71 10.57 12.65
C ASP A 501 20.29 11.55 11.63
N THR A 502 21.38 12.22 12.02
CA THR A 502 22.05 13.22 11.19
C THR A 502 23.07 12.61 10.22
N ALA A 503 23.36 11.30 10.30
CA ALA A 503 24.30 10.64 9.41
C ALA A 503 23.73 10.41 8.00
N HIS A 504 22.40 10.29 7.89
CA HIS A 504 21.71 10.03 6.63
C HIS A 504 20.94 11.23 6.08
N MET A 505 20.60 12.21 6.93
CA MET A 505 19.82 13.38 6.51
C MET A 505 20.18 14.61 7.35
N THR A 506 20.41 15.75 6.69
CA THR A 506 20.70 17.03 7.33
C THR A 506 19.65 18.06 6.94
N GLY A 507 19.23 18.88 7.90
CA GLY A 507 18.24 19.93 7.68
C GLY A 507 17.31 20.15 8.88
N SER A 508 16.35 21.05 8.72
CA SER A 508 15.33 21.34 9.73
C SER A 508 14.06 21.91 9.14
N ILE A 509 12.92 21.63 9.79
CA ILE A 509 11.67 22.38 9.60
C ILE A 509 11.48 23.28 10.82
N ARG A 510 11.25 24.57 10.60
CA ARG A 510 10.73 25.49 11.60
C ARG A 510 9.25 25.72 11.34
N LEU A 511 8.42 25.12 12.18
CA LEU A 511 6.97 25.25 12.18
C LEU A 511 6.55 26.44 13.04
N THR A 512 5.85 27.41 12.46
CA THR A 512 5.24 28.53 13.18
C THR A 512 3.74 28.33 13.30
N LEU A 513 3.22 28.42 14.52
CA LEU A 513 1.81 28.27 14.89
C LEU A 513 1.15 29.64 15.07
N ALA A 514 -0.17 29.68 14.94
CA ALA A 514 -0.97 30.85 15.31
C ALA A 514 -1.02 31.02 16.84
N ASN A 515 -1.63 32.12 17.30
CA ASN A 515 -1.77 32.42 18.74
C ASN A 515 -2.59 31.38 19.52
N ASP A 516 -3.35 30.52 18.83
CA ASP A 516 -4.05 29.38 19.45
C ASP A 516 -3.09 28.23 19.83
N GLY A 517 -1.84 28.25 19.37
CA GLY A 517 -0.86 27.20 19.63
C GLY A 517 -1.15 25.89 18.89
N GLU A 518 -2.09 25.88 17.95
CA GLU A 518 -2.54 24.68 17.26
C GLU A 518 -2.57 24.83 15.74
N THR A 519 -2.88 26.01 15.21
CA THR A 519 -3.06 26.20 13.77
C THR A 519 -1.72 26.52 13.10
N PRO A 520 -1.25 25.74 12.10
CA PRO A 520 -0.01 26.05 11.40
C PRO A 520 -0.16 27.29 10.52
N ARG A 521 0.89 28.13 10.50
CA ARG A 521 0.98 29.34 9.66
C ARG A 521 2.08 29.23 8.63
N TYR A 522 3.26 28.80 9.06
CA TYR A 522 4.44 28.70 8.20
C TYR A 522 5.20 27.42 8.50
N PHE A 523 5.71 26.78 7.46
CA PHE A 523 6.79 25.79 7.56
C PHE A 523 7.99 26.35 6.80
N ASP A 524 8.95 26.88 7.53
CA ASP A 524 10.27 27.19 6.96
C ASP A 524 11.08 25.90 6.94
N PHE A 525 11.65 25.53 5.80
CA PHE A 525 12.41 24.30 5.68
C PHE A 525 13.73 24.54 4.97
N ASP A 526 14.74 23.76 5.35
CA ASP A 526 16.06 23.73 4.76
C ASP A 526 16.53 22.27 4.80
N PHE A 527 16.48 21.60 3.66
CA PHE A 527 16.87 20.18 3.52
C PHE A 527 17.62 19.97 2.21
N GLY A 528 18.74 19.25 2.28
CA GLY A 528 19.49 18.84 1.10
C GLY A 528 19.87 20.02 0.21
N ASN A 529 19.20 20.15 -0.94
CA ASN A 529 19.42 21.22 -1.91
C ASN A 529 18.27 22.25 -2.01
N LEU A 530 17.25 22.13 -1.16
CA LEU A 530 16.03 22.92 -1.21
C LEU A 530 15.81 23.68 0.11
N ARG A 531 15.62 24.99 0.00
CA ARG A 531 15.24 25.84 1.13
C ARG A 531 14.04 26.68 0.76
N GLY A 532 13.07 26.83 1.66
CA GLY A 532 11.87 27.58 1.34
C GLY A 532 10.92 27.76 2.51
N ARG A 533 9.76 28.32 2.19
CA ARG A 533 8.64 28.51 3.10
C ARG A 533 7.37 27.98 2.48
N LEU A 534 6.60 27.23 3.26
CA LEU A 534 5.20 26.90 2.99
C LEU A 534 4.31 27.79 3.86
N ASN A 535 3.58 28.71 3.25
CA ASN A 535 2.53 29.51 3.88
C ASN A 535 1.24 28.70 3.92
N VAL A 536 0.54 28.73 5.07
CA VAL A 536 -0.76 28.07 5.26
C VAL A 536 -1.85 29.13 5.42
N TYR A 537 -2.71 29.23 4.42
CA TYR A 537 -3.86 30.13 4.40
C TYR A 537 -5.16 29.45 4.83
N GLY A 538 -5.22 28.12 4.72
CA GLY A 538 -6.36 27.30 5.13
C GLY A 538 -5.91 25.99 5.73
N TRP A 539 -6.34 25.71 6.96
CA TRP A 539 -6.14 24.45 7.67
C TRP A 539 -7.36 24.16 8.53
N LYS A 540 -8.42 23.60 7.94
CA LYS A 540 -9.69 23.41 8.64
C LYS A 540 -10.34 22.07 8.29
N LYS A 541 -10.71 21.31 9.31
CA LYS A 541 -11.44 20.04 9.18
C LYS A 541 -12.91 20.23 9.55
N ASN A 542 -13.79 19.45 8.91
CA ASN A 542 -15.24 19.40 9.20
C ASN A 542 -15.92 20.77 9.33
N ILE A 543 -15.62 21.71 8.45
CA ILE A 543 -16.27 23.03 8.41
C ILE A 543 -17.44 23.03 7.43
N ALA A 544 -18.40 23.94 7.64
CA ALA A 544 -19.42 24.20 6.65
C ALA A 544 -18.90 25.23 5.64
N LEU A 545 -18.81 24.85 4.38
CA LEU A 545 -18.55 25.75 3.26
C LEU A 545 -19.75 25.77 2.29
N PRO A 546 -19.94 26.88 1.54
CA PRO A 546 -20.94 26.94 0.48
C PRO A 546 -20.75 25.82 -0.56
N GLN A 547 -21.84 25.31 -1.13
CA GLN A 547 -21.83 24.20 -2.09
C GLN A 547 -20.98 24.49 -3.35
N ASN A 548 -20.94 25.74 -3.78
CA ASN A 548 -20.19 26.19 -4.95
C ASN A 548 -18.66 26.18 -4.75
N CYS A 549 -18.14 25.84 -3.55
CA CYS A 549 -16.69 25.74 -3.34
C CYS A 549 -16.05 24.59 -4.13
N PHE A 550 -16.84 23.60 -4.57
CA PHE A 550 -16.39 22.48 -5.40
C PHE A 550 -16.42 22.77 -6.91
N GLU A 551 -17.01 23.90 -7.30
CA GLU A 551 -17.14 24.29 -8.70
C GLU A 551 -15.78 24.71 -9.30
N PRO A 552 -15.58 24.50 -10.61
CA PRO A 552 -14.35 24.92 -11.27
C PRO A 552 -14.18 26.45 -11.23
N PRO A 553 -12.93 26.95 -11.38
CA PRO A 553 -12.68 28.37 -11.58
C PRO A 553 -13.43 28.92 -12.81
N GLN A 554 -13.56 30.24 -12.91
CA GLN A 554 -14.17 30.87 -14.09
C GLN A 554 -13.23 30.77 -15.31
N TYR A 555 -13.78 30.29 -16.43
CA TYR A 555 -13.08 30.15 -17.71
C TYR A 555 -13.92 30.74 -18.84
N THR A 556 -13.24 31.40 -19.80
CA THR A 556 -13.85 31.90 -21.03
C THR A 556 -14.05 30.80 -22.07
N SER A 557 -13.12 29.84 -22.16
CA SER A 557 -13.21 28.68 -23.05
C SER A 557 -13.59 27.42 -22.26
N LYS A 558 -14.69 26.79 -22.66
CA LYS A 558 -15.22 25.56 -22.03
C LYS A 558 -15.53 24.52 -23.11
N GLN A 559 -15.35 23.24 -22.78
CA GLN A 559 -15.71 22.11 -23.64
C GLN A 559 -16.34 21.00 -22.81
N GLU A 560 -17.48 20.51 -23.26
CA GLU A 560 -18.11 19.31 -22.70
C GLU A 560 -17.46 18.04 -23.26
N VAL A 561 -17.22 17.06 -22.39
CA VAL A 561 -16.55 15.79 -22.71
C VAL A 561 -17.25 14.60 -22.03
N SER A 562 -16.89 13.37 -22.40
CA SER A 562 -17.35 12.18 -21.68
C SER A 562 -16.89 12.22 -20.22
N ARG A 563 -17.82 12.01 -19.30
CA ARG A 563 -17.52 11.95 -17.86
C ARG A 563 -16.62 10.76 -17.53
N THR A 564 -16.90 9.59 -18.12
CA THR A 564 -16.06 8.39 -17.94
C THR A 564 -14.63 8.63 -18.39
N ASP A 565 -14.41 9.21 -19.58
CA ASP A 565 -13.05 9.44 -20.08
C ASP A 565 -12.29 10.47 -19.23
N LEU A 566 -12.97 11.51 -18.76
CA LEU A 566 -12.40 12.49 -17.84
C LEU A 566 -12.03 11.85 -16.49
N ASN A 567 -12.90 11.02 -15.93
CA ASN A 567 -12.63 10.28 -14.70
C ASN A 567 -11.45 9.32 -14.86
N LYS A 568 -11.35 8.59 -15.98
CA LYS A 568 -10.21 7.70 -16.28
C LYS A 568 -8.90 8.48 -16.45
N MET A 569 -8.94 9.65 -17.09
CA MET A 569 -7.77 10.55 -17.19
C MET A 569 -7.27 11.01 -15.82
N ILE A 570 -8.18 11.45 -14.95
CA ILE A 570 -7.83 11.85 -13.57
C ILE A 570 -7.32 10.63 -12.78
N ALA A 571 -7.99 9.47 -12.90
CA ALA A 571 -7.57 8.25 -12.23
C ALA A 571 -6.20 7.75 -12.68
N ALA A 572 -5.83 7.91 -13.96
CA ALA A 572 -4.51 7.56 -14.46
C ALA A 572 -3.41 8.41 -13.79
N LEU A 573 -3.66 9.68 -13.52
CA LEU A 573 -2.76 10.54 -12.73
C LEU A 573 -2.61 10.02 -11.30
N LEU A 574 -3.72 9.66 -10.65
CA LEU A 574 -3.72 9.12 -9.28
C LEU A 574 -3.00 7.75 -9.20
N ASN A 575 -3.23 6.85 -10.15
CA ASN A 575 -2.57 5.56 -10.26
C ASN A 575 -1.05 5.72 -10.43
N PHE A 576 -0.63 6.70 -11.23
CA PHE A 576 0.79 7.02 -11.40
C PHE A 576 1.43 7.43 -10.07
N VAL A 577 0.78 8.32 -9.30
CA VAL A 577 1.24 8.70 -7.96
C VAL A 577 1.29 7.49 -7.02
N GLY A 578 0.28 6.62 -7.06
CA GLY A 578 0.23 5.39 -6.26
C GLY A 578 1.41 4.45 -6.52
N GLU A 579 1.74 4.20 -7.79
CA GLU A 579 2.89 3.37 -8.19
C GLU A 579 4.23 3.96 -7.75
N MET A 580 4.34 5.28 -7.79
CA MET A 580 5.53 5.99 -7.34
C MET A 580 5.81 5.82 -5.86
N LEU A 581 4.76 5.85 -5.03
CA LEU A 581 4.85 5.57 -3.61
C LEU A 581 5.14 4.09 -3.33
N ASP A 582 4.78 3.20 -4.26
CA ASP A 582 4.92 1.75 -4.11
C ASP A 582 6.32 1.19 -4.37
N GLN A 583 7.30 2.03 -4.78
CA GLN A 583 8.66 1.59 -5.15
C GLN A 583 9.52 0.99 -4.01
N SER A 584 8.89 0.48 -2.95
CA SER A 584 9.45 -0.58 -2.12
C SER A 584 9.54 -1.90 -2.92
N THR A 585 10.78 -2.35 -3.14
CA THR A 585 11.22 -3.59 -3.79
C THR A 585 11.07 -3.66 -5.33
N PRO A 586 12.17 -3.55 -6.09
CA PRO A 586 12.23 -4.15 -7.42
C PRO A 586 11.86 -5.63 -7.27
N ASP A 587 10.99 -6.15 -8.15
CA ASP A 587 10.85 -7.60 -8.33
C ASP A 587 12.26 -8.18 -8.32
N ARG A 588 12.55 -9.07 -7.35
CA ARG A 588 13.84 -9.75 -7.27
C ARG A 588 14.09 -10.30 -8.66
N LEU A 589 15.04 -9.70 -9.38
CA LEU A 589 15.34 -10.04 -10.76
C LEU A 589 15.49 -11.56 -10.81
N ASN A 590 14.52 -12.23 -11.43
CA ASN A 590 14.61 -13.66 -11.66
C ASN A 590 15.82 -13.83 -12.59
N THR A 591 16.94 -14.28 -12.04
CA THR A 591 18.19 -14.49 -12.79
C THR A 591 18.18 -15.79 -13.59
N ASN A 592 17.05 -16.49 -13.60
CA ASN A 592 16.93 -17.74 -14.33
C ASN A 592 16.89 -17.46 -15.84
N ASN A 593 18.00 -17.77 -16.51
CA ASN A 593 18.15 -17.64 -17.96
C ASN A 593 17.57 -18.84 -18.74
N THR A 594 16.70 -19.63 -18.11
CA THR A 594 15.99 -20.73 -18.77
C THR A 594 14.58 -20.27 -19.13
N LEU A 595 14.12 -20.62 -20.34
CA LEU A 595 12.75 -20.34 -20.77
C LEU A 595 11.78 -21.20 -19.94
N GLN A 596 10.84 -20.56 -19.26
CA GLN A 596 9.81 -21.23 -18.45
C GLN A 596 8.43 -20.92 -19.00
N LEU A 597 7.62 -21.94 -19.21
CA LEU A 597 6.20 -21.76 -19.54
C LEU A 597 5.44 -21.30 -18.30
N ILE A 598 4.75 -20.17 -18.40
CA ILE A 598 3.97 -19.58 -17.31
C ILE A 598 2.46 -19.51 -17.59
N GLY A 599 2.04 -19.69 -18.84
CA GLY A 599 0.61 -19.75 -19.19
C GLY A 599 0.35 -20.31 -20.58
N LYS A 600 -0.87 -20.82 -20.79
CA LYS A 600 -1.42 -21.23 -22.09
C LYS A 600 -2.81 -20.63 -22.26
N ALA A 601 -3.12 -20.13 -23.45
CA ALA A 601 -4.44 -19.61 -23.76
C ALA A 601 -5.46 -20.75 -23.87
N GLU A 602 -6.68 -20.53 -23.38
CA GLU A 602 -7.75 -21.55 -23.40
C GLU A 602 -8.18 -21.92 -24.82
N ASN A 603 -8.07 -20.99 -25.76
CA ASN A 603 -8.34 -21.25 -27.17
C ASN A 603 -7.28 -22.11 -27.86
N GLY A 604 -6.17 -22.43 -27.19
CA GLY A 604 -5.09 -23.27 -27.74
C GLY A 604 -4.07 -22.54 -28.62
N HIS A 605 -4.27 -21.24 -28.89
CA HIS A 605 -3.51 -20.45 -29.88
C HIS A 605 -2.49 -19.49 -29.26
N GLY A 606 -2.02 -19.80 -28.06
CA GLY A 606 -0.92 -19.05 -27.49
C GLY A 606 -0.35 -19.58 -26.20
N ILE A 607 0.92 -19.26 -25.99
CA ILE A 607 1.67 -19.59 -24.79
C ILE A 607 2.44 -18.36 -24.30
N LEU A 608 2.50 -18.22 -22.97
CA LEU A 608 3.30 -17.19 -22.33
C LEU A 608 4.45 -17.84 -21.59
N CYS A 609 5.66 -17.35 -21.85
CA CYS A 609 6.88 -17.80 -21.24
C CYS A 609 7.60 -16.65 -20.51
N SER A 610 8.42 -16.99 -19.52
CA SER A 610 9.37 -16.08 -18.89
C SER A 610 10.81 -16.51 -19.20
N LEU A 611 11.67 -15.54 -19.49
CA LEU A 611 13.12 -15.70 -19.61
C LEU A 611 13.79 -14.62 -18.76
N GLY A 612 14.23 -14.99 -17.56
CA GLY A 612 14.62 -14.05 -16.52
C GLY A 612 13.51 -13.02 -16.25
N PRO A 613 13.77 -11.70 -16.38
CA PRO A 613 12.75 -10.66 -16.23
C PRO A 613 11.87 -10.46 -17.48
N LYS A 614 12.16 -11.12 -18.61
CA LYS A 614 11.48 -10.89 -19.88
C LYS A 614 10.25 -11.78 -20.02
N LYS A 615 9.13 -11.21 -20.47
CA LYS A 615 7.95 -11.96 -20.91
C LYS A 615 8.04 -12.21 -22.41
N ILE A 616 7.78 -13.45 -22.82
CA ILE A 616 7.76 -13.89 -24.21
C ILE A 616 6.40 -14.51 -24.48
N LEU A 617 5.59 -13.84 -25.28
CA LEU A 617 4.30 -14.34 -25.76
C LEU A 617 4.49 -14.94 -27.16
N ILE A 618 3.94 -16.13 -27.39
CA ILE A 618 3.90 -16.75 -28.71
C ILE A 618 2.43 -17.01 -29.03
N VAL A 619 1.96 -16.54 -30.19
CA VAL A 619 0.58 -16.71 -30.67
C VAL A 619 0.56 -17.18 -32.11
N ASP A 620 -0.43 -17.98 -32.48
CA ASP A 620 -0.60 -18.54 -33.82
C ASP A 620 -2.05 -18.53 -34.29
N GLY A 621 -2.27 -18.70 -35.59
CA GLY A 621 -3.60 -18.88 -36.17
C GLY A 621 -4.19 -17.62 -36.81
N THR A 622 -5.51 -17.49 -36.74
CA THR A 622 -6.29 -16.38 -37.28
C THR A 622 -6.09 -15.10 -36.44
N PRO A 623 -6.39 -13.90 -36.99
CA PRO A 623 -6.31 -12.65 -36.24
C PRO A 623 -7.12 -12.69 -34.93
N GLU A 624 -8.32 -13.26 -34.96
CA GLU A 624 -9.19 -13.40 -33.79
C GLU A 624 -8.59 -14.34 -32.73
N GLU A 625 -8.02 -15.47 -33.14
CA GLU A 625 -7.37 -16.44 -32.24
C GLU A 625 -6.13 -15.85 -31.55
N MET A 626 -5.26 -15.20 -32.33
CA MET A 626 -4.07 -14.53 -31.80
C MET A 626 -4.45 -13.38 -30.87
N GLY A 627 -5.45 -12.57 -31.24
CA GLY A 627 -5.95 -11.48 -30.42
C GLY A 627 -6.45 -11.98 -29.06
N ASN A 628 -7.28 -13.03 -29.06
CA ASN A 628 -7.82 -13.62 -27.84
C ASN A 628 -6.71 -14.17 -26.93
N ALA A 629 -5.74 -14.89 -27.51
CA ALA A 629 -4.60 -15.45 -26.77
C ALA A 629 -3.73 -14.34 -26.16
N HIS A 630 -3.44 -13.27 -26.91
CA HIS A 630 -2.69 -12.12 -26.43
C HIS A 630 -3.42 -11.43 -25.26
N GLY A 631 -4.71 -11.14 -25.43
CA GLY A 631 -5.51 -10.43 -24.42
C GLY A 631 -5.69 -11.23 -23.13
N SER A 632 -5.88 -12.55 -23.23
CA SER A 632 -6.05 -13.42 -22.06
C SER A 632 -4.75 -13.60 -21.27
N LEU A 633 -3.62 -13.85 -21.95
CA LEU A 633 -2.34 -14.14 -21.31
C LEU A 633 -1.63 -12.90 -20.74
N LEU A 634 -1.84 -11.72 -21.34
CA LEU A 634 -1.20 -10.47 -20.90
C LEU A 634 -2.19 -9.44 -20.32
N LYS A 635 -3.41 -9.86 -20.00
CA LYS A 635 -4.53 -9.02 -19.56
C LYS A 635 -4.14 -7.86 -18.63
N ASP A 636 -3.60 -8.16 -17.45
CA ASP A 636 -3.33 -7.12 -16.44
C ASP A 636 -2.22 -6.15 -16.88
N SER A 637 -1.21 -6.68 -17.56
CA SER A 637 -0.10 -5.87 -18.09
C SER A 637 -0.57 -4.96 -19.23
N ALA A 638 -1.43 -5.48 -20.11
CA ALA A 638 -1.99 -4.73 -21.22
C ALA A 638 -2.96 -3.64 -20.74
N LYS A 639 -3.83 -3.94 -19.77
CA LYS A 639 -4.74 -2.95 -19.18
C LYS A 639 -3.98 -1.79 -18.55
N ARG A 640 -2.97 -2.07 -17.71
CA ARG A 640 -2.11 -1.03 -17.11
C ARG A 640 -1.40 -0.19 -18.15
N LEU A 641 -0.91 -0.82 -19.22
CA LEU A 641 -0.25 -0.09 -20.31
C LEU A 641 -1.24 0.83 -21.05
N VAL A 642 -2.42 0.34 -21.40
CA VAL A 642 -3.48 1.15 -22.04
C VAL A 642 -3.83 2.33 -21.14
N ASP A 643 -4.06 2.10 -19.85
CA ASP A 643 -4.38 3.18 -18.90
C ASP A 643 -3.28 4.26 -18.86
N ARG A 644 -2.02 3.82 -18.88
CA ARG A 644 -0.85 4.71 -18.81
C ARG A 644 -0.61 5.48 -20.12
N VAL A 645 -0.68 4.80 -21.25
CA VAL A 645 -0.36 5.35 -22.57
C VAL A 645 -1.52 6.18 -23.11
N PHE A 646 -2.75 5.72 -22.93
CA PHE A 646 -3.92 6.40 -23.47
C PHE A 646 -4.43 7.49 -22.52
N PHE A 647 -4.74 7.15 -21.26
CA PHE A 647 -5.30 8.12 -20.31
C PHE A 647 -4.22 8.95 -19.60
N GLY A 648 -3.10 8.35 -19.20
CA GLY A 648 -2.01 9.06 -18.50
C GLY A 648 -1.28 10.08 -19.39
N VAL A 649 -0.95 9.71 -20.63
CA VAL A 649 -0.44 10.69 -21.61
C VAL A 649 -1.56 11.63 -22.06
N GLY A 650 -2.79 11.11 -22.17
CA GLY A 650 -3.93 11.88 -22.61
C GLY A 650 -4.24 13.08 -21.73
N ILE A 651 -4.22 12.92 -20.40
CA ILE A 651 -4.42 14.04 -19.47
C ILE A 651 -3.29 15.08 -19.58
N ALA A 652 -2.04 14.63 -19.68
CA ALA A 652 -0.89 15.53 -19.79
C ALA A 652 -0.89 16.32 -21.11
N ASP A 653 -1.23 15.67 -22.22
CA ASP A 653 -1.34 16.32 -23.51
C ASP A 653 -2.55 17.26 -23.56
N THR A 654 -3.69 16.86 -22.99
CA THR A 654 -4.87 17.73 -22.85
C THR A 654 -4.54 18.99 -22.08
N PHE A 655 -3.84 18.86 -20.94
CA PHE A 655 -3.45 19.99 -20.12
C PHE A 655 -2.51 20.95 -20.84
N ARG A 656 -1.54 20.43 -21.59
CA ARG A 656 -0.54 21.22 -22.34
C ARG A 656 -1.13 21.87 -23.59
N SER A 657 -1.87 21.12 -24.39
CA SER A 657 -2.41 21.57 -25.68
C SER A 657 -3.62 22.48 -25.49
N GLY A 658 -4.50 22.17 -24.53
CA GLY A 658 -5.85 22.73 -24.42
C GLY A 658 -6.86 22.01 -25.33
N ASP A 659 -6.46 20.94 -26.01
CA ASP A 659 -7.28 20.12 -26.88
C ASP A 659 -7.63 18.82 -26.17
N TRP A 660 -8.87 18.37 -26.30
CA TRP A 660 -9.29 17.11 -25.67
C TRP A 660 -8.61 15.94 -26.38
N PHE A 661 -7.71 15.24 -25.67
CA PHE A 661 -6.89 14.20 -26.29
C PHE A 661 -7.70 13.07 -26.94
N ILE A 662 -8.88 12.75 -26.40
CA ILE A 662 -9.73 11.70 -26.99
C ILE A 662 -10.24 12.13 -28.37
N ASP A 663 -10.60 13.40 -28.57
CA ASP A 663 -11.03 13.92 -29.88
C ASP A 663 -9.88 13.84 -30.90
N VAL A 664 -8.64 14.07 -30.45
CA VAL A 664 -7.45 13.93 -31.30
C VAL A 664 -7.24 12.48 -31.72
N MET A 665 -7.42 11.53 -30.80
CA MET A 665 -7.29 10.10 -31.09
C MET A 665 -8.44 9.58 -31.96
N GLU A 666 -9.65 10.11 -31.78
CA GLU A 666 -10.79 9.86 -32.65
C GLU A 666 -10.51 10.35 -34.08
N GLU A 667 -9.94 11.53 -34.24
CA GLU A 667 -9.55 12.06 -35.55
C GLU A 667 -8.46 11.22 -36.23
N ILE A 668 -7.46 10.75 -35.47
CA ILE A 668 -6.45 9.80 -35.97
C ILE A 668 -7.14 8.52 -36.46
N TYR A 669 -8.03 7.94 -35.67
CA TYR A 669 -8.76 6.74 -36.06
C TYR A 669 -9.62 6.98 -37.30
N ARG A 670 -10.35 8.10 -37.36
CA ARG A 670 -11.22 8.45 -38.50
C ARG A 670 -10.42 8.56 -39.81
N ARG A 671 -9.24 9.17 -39.77
CA ARG A 671 -8.39 9.36 -40.96
C ARG A 671 -7.64 8.09 -41.38
N THR A 672 -7.21 7.28 -40.42
CA THR A 672 -6.44 6.06 -40.70
C THR A 672 -7.31 4.85 -41.00
N SER A 673 -8.50 4.73 -40.39
CA SER A 673 -9.35 3.53 -40.47
C SER A 673 -9.70 3.07 -41.90
N PRO A 674 -9.90 3.93 -42.92
CA PRO A 674 -10.12 3.47 -44.29
C PRO A 674 -8.95 2.67 -44.88
N TYR A 675 -7.75 2.87 -44.33
CA TYR A 675 -6.50 2.25 -44.77
C TYR A 675 -6.06 1.10 -43.87
N ILE A 676 -6.77 0.83 -42.76
CA ILE A 676 -6.46 -0.28 -41.87
C ILE A 676 -7.13 -1.56 -42.39
N PRO A 677 -6.37 -2.61 -42.76
CA PRO A 677 -6.96 -3.87 -43.15
C PRO A 677 -7.81 -4.48 -42.02
N LYS A 678 -9.00 -4.99 -42.37
CA LYS A 678 -10.00 -5.52 -41.44
C LYS A 678 -9.41 -6.48 -40.39
N ARG A 679 -8.50 -7.37 -40.80
CA ARG A 679 -7.83 -8.34 -39.92
C ARG A 679 -7.18 -7.72 -38.68
N PHE A 680 -6.62 -6.51 -38.77
CA PHE A 680 -5.97 -5.87 -37.62
C PHE A 680 -7.00 -5.30 -36.66
N ILE A 681 -8.13 -4.82 -37.17
CA ILE A 681 -9.27 -4.39 -36.35
C ILE A 681 -9.87 -5.60 -35.64
N ASP A 682 -10.04 -6.73 -36.34
CA ASP A 682 -10.58 -7.98 -35.78
C ASP A 682 -9.69 -8.53 -34.66
N GLU A 683 -8.36 -8.57 -34.87
CA GLU A 683 -7.40 -8.96 -33.84
C GLU A 683 -7.43 -8.02 -32.64
N CYS A 684 -7.44 -6.70 -32.86
CA CYS A 684 -7.48 -5.73 -31.77
C CYS A 684 -8.79 -5.84 -30.97
N ASN A 685 -9.92 -6.06 -31.64
CA ASN A 685 -11.21 -6.28 -30.98
C ASN A 685 -11.21 -7.57 -30.16
N SER A 686 -10.70 -8.68 -30.70
CA SER A 686 -10.59 -9.95 -29.99
C SER A 686 -9.65 -9.84 -28.77
N PHE A 687 -8.53 -9.14 -28.92
CA PHE A 687 -7.64 -8.78 -27.84
C PHE A 687 -8.35 -7.98 -26.75
N ALA A 688 -9.08 -6.92 -27.13
CA ALA A 688 -9.77 -6.05 -26.19
C ALA A 688 -10.82 -6.83 -25.39
N ASP A 689 -11.60 -7.68 -26.05
CA ASP A 689 -12.62 -8.50 -25.41
C ASP A 689 -12.00 -9.47 -24.39
N ALA A 690 -10.92 -10.18 -24.77
CA ALA A 690 -10.22 -11.11 -23.89
C ALA A 690 -9.54 -10.40 -22.70
N ALA A 691 -8.98 -9.21 -22.93
CA ALA A 691 -8.38 -8.37 -21.89
C ALA A 691 -9.43 -7.65 -21.01
N LYS A 692 -10.72 -7.69 -21.40
CA LYS A 692 -11.82 -6.92 -20.78
C LYS A 692 -11.57 -5.40 -20.83
N LEU A 693 -11.13 -4.92 -21.98
CA LEU A 693 -10.95 -3.51 -22.31
C LEU A 693 -12.05 -3.03 -23.27
N PRO A 694 -12.47 -1.76 -23.20
CA PRO A 694 -13.26 -1.18 -24.26
C PRO A 694 -12.49 -1.24 -25.58
N ARG A 695 -13.11 -1.80 -26.63
CA ARG A 695 -12.50 -1.95 -27.96
C ARG A 695 -11.92 -0.63 -28.50
N ARG A 696 -12.62 0.48 -28.29
CA ARG A 696 -12.17 1.84 -28.63
C ARG A 696 -10.81 2.17 -27.98
N ASP A 697 -10.69 1.93 -26.67
CA ASP A 697 -9.49 2.27 -25.89
C ASP A 697 -8.28 1.43 -26.37
N ALA A 698 -8.51 0.15 -26.66
CA ALA A 698 -7.49 -0.75 -27.22
C ALA A 698 -7.03 -0.32 -28.63
N LEU A 699 -7.96 0.05 -29.50
CA LEU A 699 -7.68 0.55 -30.85
C LEU A 699 -6.88 1.86 -30.79
N TYR A 700 -7.32 2.81 -29.97
CA TYR A 700 -6.63 4.11 -29.85
C TYR A 700 -5.24 3.94 -29.23
N ALA A 701 -5.07 3.06 -28.24
CA ALA A 701 -3.75 2.73 -27.71
C ALA A 701 -2.81 2.11 -28.78
N ASN A 702 -3.35 1.38 -29.75
CA ASN A 702 -2.57 0.82 -30.86
C ASN A 702 -2.28 1.83 -32.00
N LEU A 703 -3.06 2.90 -32.10
CA LEU A 703 -2.81 4.02 -33.03
C LEU A 703 -2.00 5.17 -32.41
N PHE A 704 -1.82 5.12 -31.10
CA PHE A 704 -1.01 6.09 -30.38
C PHE A 704 0.41 6.32 -30.95
N PRO A 705 1.13 5.32 -31.51
CA PRO A 705 2.41 5.54 -32.18
C PRO A 705 2.38 6.58 -33.32
N GLU A 706 1.23 6.90 -33.91
CA GLU A 706 1.10 7.94 -34.95
C GLU A 706 1.40 9.37 -34.44
N ARG A 707 1.60 9.52 -33.13
CA ARG A 707 1.98 10.77 -32.47
C ARG A 707 3.44 10.80 -31.97
N PHE A 708 4.20 9.71 -32.17
CA PHE A 708 5.53 9.57 -31.58
C PHE A 708 6.53 8.91 -32.53
N HIS A 709 7.80 9.07 -32.20
CA HIS A 709 8.90 8.77 -33.08
C HIS A 709 10.08 8.22 -32.29
N CYS A 710 10.77 7.23 -32.85
CA CYS A 710 11.97 6.63 -32.27
C CYS A 710 13.24 7.14 -32.97
N SER A 711 14.40 6.64 -32.54
CA SER A 711 15.67 6.80 -33.25
C SER A 711 16.04 5.50 -33.97
N GLY A 712 17.22 5.36 -34.55
CA GLY A 712 17.67 4.07 -35.07
C GLY A 712 18.84 4.23 -36.01
N ILE A 713 19.55 3.14 -36.27
CA ILE A 713 20.61 3.14 -37.27
C ILE A 713 20.66 1.81 -37.99
N ALA A 714 20.78 1.87 -39.31
CA ALA A 714 21.09 0.75 -40.17
C ALA A 714 22.29 1.13 -41.04
N VAL A 715 23.40 0.39 -40.94
CA VAL A 715 24.57 0.55 -41.80
C VAL A 715 24.87 -0.75 -42.53
N LYS A 716 25.33 -0.64 -43.78
CA LYS A 716 25.69 -1.79 -44.62
C LYS A 716 26.85 -1.46 -45.56
N GLY A 717 27.48 -2.48 -46.14
CA GLY A 717 28.52 -2.30 -47.15
C GLY A 717 29.74 -1.55 -46.61
N ARG A 718 30.23 -0.54 -47.32
CA ARG A 718 31.43 0.23 -46.93
C ARG A 718 31.33 0.92 -45.56
N ALA A 719 30.12 1.09 -45.02
CA ALA A 719 29.87 1.69 -43.71
C ALA A 719 29.99 0.70 -42.54
N SER A 720 30.42 -0.55 -42.80
CA SER A 720 30.49 -1.64 -41.83
C SER A 720 31.71 -2.53 -42.09
N LEU A 721 32.29 -3.10 -41.03
CA LEU A 721 33.40 -4.06 -41.18
C LEU A 721 32.91 -5.28 -41.99
N ASN A 722 33.63 -5.64 -43.04
CA ASN A 722 33.32 -6.76 -43.95
C ASN A 722 31.96 -6.67 -44.69
N GLY A 723 31.35 -5.48 -44.77
CA GLY A 723 30.11 -5.28 -45.51
C GLY A 723 28.84 -5.78 -44.82
N GLN A 724 28.93 -6.24 -43.57
CA GLN A 724 27.81 -6.77 -42.79
C GLN A 724 26.72 -5.72 -42.52
N ILE A 725 25.48 -6.16 -42.35
CA ILE A 725 24.41 -5.27 -41.92
C ILE A 725 24.45 -5.14 -40.40
N LEU A 726 24.67 -3.93 -39.90
CA LEU A 726 24.47 -3.61 -38.48
C LEU A 726 23.19 -2.79 -38.36
N HIS A 727 22.21 -3.35 -37.66
CA HIS A 727 20.93 -2.71 -37.39
C HIS A 727 20.76 -2.57 -35.88
N ALA A 728 20.72 -1.33 -35.39
CA ALA A 728 20.54 -1.04 -33.98
C ALA A 728 19.29 -0.17 -33.77
N ARG A 729 18.47 -0.60 -32.81
CA ARG A 729 17.30 0.13 -32.36
C ARG A 729 17.36 0.30 -30.85
N VAL A 730 17.19 1.54 -30.42
CA VAL A 730 16.92 1.93 -29.02
C VAL A 730 15.42 1.69 -28.78
N LEU A 731 14.85 1.71 -27.58
CA LEU A 731 13.39 1.84 -27.46
C LEU A 731 13.15 2.51 -26.13
N ASP A 732 13.61 3.75 -26.06
CA ASP A 732 13.68 4.58 -24.87
C ASP A 732 12.44 5.47 -24.70
N TYR A 733 11.39 5.14 -25.45
CA TYR A 733 10.12 5.84 -25.44
C TYR A 733 9.52 5.88 -24.03
N MET A 734 9.18 7.08 -23.55
CA MET A 734 8.46 7.32 -22.29
C MET A 734 8.93 6.48 -21.08
N ARG A 735 10.22 6.17 -20.96
CA ARG A 735 10.73 5.36 -19.83
C ARG A 735 10.44 6.00 -18.47
N ASP A 736 10.37 7.33 -18.44
CA ASP A 736 10.08 8.11 -17.24
C ASP A 736 8.68 7.84 -16.67
N ILE A 737 7.76 7.26 -17.46
CA ILE A 737 6.45 6.82 -16.98
C ILE A 737 6.34 5.31 -16.80
N GLY A 738 7.43 4.55 -16.87
CA GLY A 738 7.37 3.14 -16.50
C GLY A 738 6.74 2.20 -17.54
N ILE A 739 6.58 2.61 -18.81
CA ILE A 739 6.03 1.71 -19.84
C ILE A 739 6.90 0.45 -20.06
N GLN A 740 8.20 0.53 -19.75
CA GLN A 740 9.13 -0.59 -19.80
C GLN A 740 8.74 -1.74 -18.86
N ASN A 741 7.95 -1.46 -17.81
CA ASN A 741 7.43 -2.48 -16.89
C ASN A 741 6.42 -3.43 -17.58
N HIS A 742 5.95 -3.04 -18.77
CA HIS A 742 5.01 -3.79 -19.59
C HIS A 742 5.61 -4.26 -20.92
N ALA A 743 6.94 -4.18 -21.07
CA ALA A 743 7.64 -4.65 -22.25
C ALA A 743 7.46 -6.17 -22.43
N ALA A 744 7.26 -6.60 -23.67
CA ALA A 744 7.09 -8.01 -24.03
C ALA A 744 7.79 -8.30 -25.36
N VAL A 745 8.39 -9.48 -25.46
CA VAL A 745 8.72 -10.07 -26.76
C VAL A 745 7.48 -10.82 -27.23
N VAL A 746 6.98 -10.52 -28.42
CA VAL A 746 5.83 -11.24 -28.98
C VAL A 746 6.23 -11.88 -30.29
N VAL A 747 5.96 -13.17 -30.42
CA VAL A 747 6.13 -13.96 -31.64
C VAL A 747 4.75 -14.27 -32.21
N PHE A 748 4.51 -13.87 -33.45
CA PHE A 748 3.28 -14.09 -34.17
C PHE A 748 3.51 -15.10 -35.29
N ILE A 749 2.61 -16.09 -35.39
CA ILE A 749 2.60 -17.12 -36.42
C ILE A 749 1.24 -17.07 -37.14
N PRO A 750 0.99 -16.01 -37.93
CA PRO A 750 -0.28 -15.82 -38.63
C PRO A 750 -0.50 -16.89 -39.71
N GLU A 751 -1.75 -17.33 -39.86
CA GLU A 751 -2.13 -18.26 -40.94
C GLU A 751 -1.83 -17.67 -42.33
N GLY A 752 -1.17 -18.48 -43.17
CA GLY A 752 -0.90 -18.13 -44.58
C GLY A 752 0.12 -16.99 -44.77
N LYS A 753 0.86 -16.60 -43.74
CA LYS A 753 1.81 -15.49 -43.76
C LYS A 753 3.11 -15.83 -43.02
N ASN A 754 4.11 -14.95 -43.15
CA ASN A 754 5.41 -15.17 -42.51
C ASN A 754 5.30 -15.07 -40.99
N ALA A 755 5.93 -15.99 -40.27
CA ALA A 755 6.13 -15.86 -38.83
C ALA A 755 7.09 -14.70 -38.53
N TRP A 756 6.81 -13.95 -37.46
CA TRP A 756 7.59 -12.76 -37.11
C TRP A 756 7.61 -12.50 -35.61
N MET A 757 8.56 -11.69 -35.17
CA MET A 757 8.68 -11.29 -33.77
C MET A 757 8.84 -9.77 -33.62
N THR A 758 8.35 -9.24 -32.50
CA THR A 758 8.51 -7.84 -32.11
C THR A 758 9.11 -7.71 -30.72
N LEU A 759 9.93 -6.68 -30.56
CA LEU A 759 10.30 -6.14 -29.26
C LEU A 759 9.34 -4.98 -28.98
N GLY A 760 8.27 -5.24 -28.23
CA GLY A 760 7.17 -4.31 -28.04
C GLY A 760 6.66 -4.31 -26.61
N TYR A 761 5.35 -4.12 -26.47
CA TYR A 761 4.68 -4.01 -25.19
C TYR A 761 3.42 -4.88 -25.14
N SER A 762 2.97 -5.17 -23.92
CA SER A 762 1.74 -5.95 -23.68
C SER A 762 0.52 -5.27 -24.30
N GLY A 763 -0.15 -5.93 -25.25
CA GLY A 763 -1.33 -5.39 -25.94
C GLY A 763 -1.04 -4.55 -27.19
N PHE A 764 0.23 -4.45 -27.62
CA PHE A 764 0.59 -3.82 -28.88
C PHE A 764 0.53 -4.84 -30.03
N ILE A 765 -0.44 -4.68 -30.93
CA ILE A 765 -0.65 -5.56 -32.08
C ILE A 765 0.20 -5.15 -33.29
N GLY A 766 0.61 -3.89 -33.36
CA GLY A 766 1.53 -3.37 -34.38
C GLY A 766 2.98 -3.63 -34.03
N THR A 767 3.90 -2.96 -34.73
CA THR A 767 5.32 -3.01 -34.37
C THR A 767 6.05 -1.72 -34.73
N VAL A 768 7.12 -1.44 -33.98
CA VAL A 768 8.13 -0.41 -34.30
C VAL A 768 9.54 -0.99 -34.38
N THR A 769 9.70 -2.27 -34.01
CA THR A 769 10.96 -3.01 -34.00
C THR A 769 10.65 -4.49 -34.19
N ALA A 770 10.99 -5.06 -35.34
CA ALA A 770 10.65 -6.45 -35.64
C ALA A 770 11.65 -7.13 -36.58
N MET A 771 11.58 -8.45 -36.60
CA MET A 771 12.15 -9.28 -37.65
C MET A 771 11.24 -10.45 -37.99
N ASN A 772 11.31 -10.96 -39.22
CA ASN A 772 10.56 -12.13 -39.65
C ASN A 772 11.45 -13.34 -39.96
N GLU A 773 10.83 -14.50 -40.14
CA GLU A 773 11.51 -15.77 -40.42
C GLU A 773 12.27 -15.80 -41.76
N LYS A 774 12.03 -14.84 -42.65
CA LYS A 774 12.75 -14.68 -43.92
C LYS A 774 14.03 -13.86 -43.77
N GLY A 775 14.31 -13.36 -42.57
CA GLY A 775 15.50 -12.55 -42.27
C GLY A 775 15.32 -11.06 -42.56
N VAL A 776 14.11 -10.60 -42.85
CA VAL A 776 13.81 -9.16 -42.95
C VAL A 776 13.75 -8.61 -41.53
N ALA A 777 14.52 -7.55 -41.25
CA ALA A 777 14.50 -6.81 -39.99
C ALA A 777 14.13 -5.35 -40.26
N ILE A 778 13.29 -4.76 -39.40
CA ILE A 778 12.78 -3.41 -39.56
C ILE A 778 12.79 -2.65 -38.23
N GLY A 779 13.08 -1.36 -38.32
CA GLY A 779 12.99 -0.40 -37.23
C GLY A 779 12.58 0.95 -37.80
N GLU A 780 11.85 1.74 -37.01
CA GLU A 780 11.47 3.10 -37.39
C GLU A 780 12.43 4.13 -36.81
N MET A 781 12.60 5.23 -37.54
CA MET A 781 13.23 6.45 -37.06
C MET A 781 12.31 7.62 -37.36
N GLY A 782 12.23 8.55 -36.42
CA GLY A 782 11.35 9.70 -36.47
C GLY A 782 11.42 10.51 -37.75
N GLY A 783 10.23 10.79 -38.29
CA GLY A 783 10.01 11.73 -39.38
C GLY A 783 9.39 13.04 -38.89
N ARG A 784 8.93 13.87 -39.82
CA ARG A 784 8.12 15.08 -39.56
C ARG A 784 6.67 14.89 -40.04
N GLY A 785 6.14 13.69 -39.82
CA GLY A 785 4.87 13.23 -40.38
C GLY A 785 3.64 13.45 -39.50
N GLU A 786 3.81 13.84 -38.23
CA GLU A 786 2.70 14.07 -37.30
C GLU A 786 1.64 15.04 -37.90
N GLY A 787 0.37 14.65 -37.83
CA GLY A 787 -0.76 15.36 -38.45
C GLY A 787 -1.08 14.97 -39.90
N ARG A 788 -0.24 14.14 -40.55
CA ARG A 788 -0.48 13.57 -41.89
C ARG A 788 -0.93 12.12 -41.79
N TRP A 789 -2.17 11.91 -41.33
CA TRP A 789 -2.71 10.58 -41.00
C TRP A 789 -3.57 9.95 -42.10
N ASP A 790 -3.65 10.54 -43.30
CA ASP A 790 -4.38 9.94 -44.44
C ASP A 790 -3.51 8.84 -45.07
N GLY A 791 -3.53 7.65 -44.48
CA GLY A 791 -2.79 6.48 -44.93
C GLY A 791 -2.77 5.35 -43.90
N ALA A 792 -2.13 4.22 -44.25
CA ALA A 792 -1.95 3.12 -43.30
C ALA A 792 -1.11 3.57 -42.08
N PRO A 793 -1.56 3.30 -40.83
CA PRO A 793 -0.78 3.58 -39.64
C PRO A 793 0.61 2.93 -39.73
N MET A 794 1.65 3.67 -39.36
CA MET A 794 3.03 3.23 -39.45
C MET A 794 3.23 1.88 -38.77
N SER A 795 2.73 1.72 -37.55
CA SER A 795 2.94 0.49 -36.78
C SER A 795 2.32 -0.75 -37.42
N LEU A 796 1.18 -0.59 -38.10
CA LEU A 796 0.47 -1.66 -38.79
C LEU A 796 1.04 -1.91 -40.19
N MET A 797 1.53 -0.87 -40.87
CA MET A 797 2.27 -0.99 -42.12
C MET A 797 3.57 -1.78 -41.91
N LEU A 798 4.33 -1.50 -40.84
CA LEU A 798 5.54 -2.27 -40.52
C LEU A 798 5.23 -3.72 -40.21
N ARG A 799 4.10 -4.00 -39.55
CA ARG A 799 3.63 -5.37 -39.35
C ARG A 799 3.26 -6.04 -40.67
N ASP A 800 2.56 -5.35 -41.56
CA ASP A 800 2.19 -5.89 -42.88
C ASP A 800 3.42 -6.24 -43.73
N VAL A 801 4.51 -5.47 -43.61
CA VAL A 801 5.82 -5.83 -44.15
C VAL A 801 6.32 -7.14 -43.55
N MET A 802 6.32 -7.30 -42.22
CA MET A 802 6.79 -8.53 -41.57
C MET A 802 6.00 -9.75 -41.99
N GLU A 803 4.68 -9.62 -42.15
CA GLU A 803 3.79 -10.71 -42.54
C GLU A 803 3.92 -11.13 -44.02
N ARG A 804 4.35 -10.23 -44.92
CA ARG A 804 4.32 -10.47 -46.39
C ARG A 804 5.66 -10.46 -47.10
N ALA A 805 6.66 -9.72 -46.61
CA ALA A 805 7.93 -9.54 -47.31
C ALA A 805 8.92 -10.68 -47.00
N SER A 806 9.56 -11.20 -48.04
CA SER A 806 10.71 -12.10 -47.95
C SER A 806 12.04 -11.39 -48.15
N THR A 807 12.02 -10.18 -48.72
CA THR A 807 13.22 -9.37 -48.98
C THR A 807 13.04 -7.90 -48.57
N ALA A 808 14.15 -7.16 -48.47
CA ALA A 808 14.11 -5.72 -48.21
C ALA A 808 13.48 -4.92 -49.37
N GLU A 809 13.64 -5.38 -50.62
CA GLU A 809 13.01 -4.78 -51.79
C GLU A 809 11.49 -4.94 -51.77
N GLU A 810 11.00 -6.13 -51.41
CA GLU A 810 9.56 -6.37 -51.21
C GLU A 810 9.00 -5.51 -50.08
N ALA A 811 9.75 -5.39 -48.97
CA ALA A 811 9.38 -4.51 -47.87
C ALA A 811 9.20 -3.05 -48.30
N VAL A 812 10.14 -2.51 -49.09
CA VAL A 812 10.06 -1.14 -49.64
C VAL A 812 8.87 -0.99 -50.59
N ASN A 813 8.59 -2.02 -51.41
CA ASN A 813 7.46 -1.99 -52.33
C ASN A 813 6.12 -2.00 -51.58
N ILE A 814 6.00 -2.73 -50.47
CA ILE A 814 4.82 -2.69 -49.61
C ILE A 814 4.62 -1.26 -49.08
N ILE A 815 5.65 -0.67 -48.48
CA ILE A 815 5.58 0.67 -47.87
C ILE A 815 5.18 1.75 -48.88
N LYS A 816 5.72 1.71 -50.11
CA LYS A 816 5.40 2.70 -51.16
C LYS A 816 3.97 2.62 -51.68
N ASN A 817 3.30 1.49 -51.50
CA ASN A 817 1.95 1.22 -52.00
C ASN A 817 0.92 1.07 -50.87
N SER A 818 1.29 1.40 -49.63
CA SER A 818 0.43 1.33 -48.44
C SER A 818 -0.32 2.62 -48.18
#